data_AF-A0A5N6L857-F1
#
_entry.id   AF-A0A5N6L857-F1
#
_cell.length_a   1.000
_cell.length_b   1.000
_cell.length_c   1.000
_cell.angle_alpha   90.00
_cell.angle_beta   90.00
_cell.angle_gamma   90.00
#
_symmetry.space_group_name_H-M   'P 1'
#
loop_
_entity.id
_entity.type
_entity.pdbx_description
1 polymer ?
#
loop_
_entity_poly.entity_id
_entity_poly.type
_entity_poly.pdbx_seq_one_letter_code
_entity_poly.pdbx_strand_id
1 'polypeptide(L)'
;MKMFCGSRCASSSLNGEELVRDGGIQLLATLLSRCMCVVQPTTHGNEPSTIIVSNVMRTFSSLSQFESARAEVPGLPGLVEDIVHCTELELAPAAVDAALQTIAHLCVSSELQNTLLKAGVLWYLLPLLLEYDSTAEEPDIAEAHGVGVSVQTAKNLHAVRAANALSKLSGMANESSTPYNQDAADALKALLTPKLASMLKDELPKDLLIKLNSNLELPEIIWNSSTRAELLKFVDQKRAALAPDDSYSLKDSHAFLYEALSKEILIGNVYLRVYNDQPNFEISEPEFFCVALVEFISSIVRNQFTKMNDSNHDKSELESNHDDDKSYNEKKAVDDSVSSSDGNLTDKEDLGTVGNLQLGLTSLQNLLTSDPNLASVFSSKEKLLPLFECFSVPVSSGSNIPQLCLSVLSRLTTHAPCLEAMVADGSSVLLLLQMLHSAPNCREGVLHVLYALATTPELAWAAAKHGGVVYILELLLPLREEVPLPQRAAAASLLGKLVAQPMHGPRVAITLARFLPDGLVSIIRDGPGEAVVSALEQTTETPELVWTPAMAASLAAQVATMASDVYQEQMKGRVFDWDVPEQASTQQEMRDEPQVGGIYVRLFLKDPKFPLRNPKRFLEGLLDQYLSSIAATHHSKQGPDPELPLLLSAALVSLLRVHPALADHVGFLGYVPKLLSAVAFEARRETMSSEESRMPDGSAEGEDNLSQVSQTPQERVRLSCLRVLHQLAASTTCAEAMAATSVGTAQVVPLLMKAIGWQGGSILALETLKRVVVAGNRARDALVAQGLRVGLIEVLLGLLDWRAGGKNGICSQMKWNESEASIGRVLAIEVLHAFATEGAHCTKVVNILDSSEVWAAYKDQKHDLFLPSNAQIASAGIAGLIENSSSSAGLTYSLTAPPPHPNSSKPPAPAAAVTSDLNEL
;
A
#
# COMPACT_ATOMS: atom_id res chain seq x y z
N MET A 1 -13.08 64.54 -60.77
CA MET A 1 -12.51 64.10 -59.48
C MET A 1 -11.13 63.44 -59.72
N LYS A 2 -10.03 64.20 -59.77
CA LYS A 2 -8.70 63.64 -60.06
C LYS A 2 -7.96 63.28 -58.76
N MET A 3 -7.73 61.98 -58.53
CA MET A 3 -6.62 61.34 -57.78
C MET A 3 -6.24 61.79 -56.35
N PHE A 4 -6.78 62.88 -55.81
CA PHE A 4 -6.28 63.58 -54.61
C PHE A 4 -7.24 63.60 -53.41
N CYS A 5 -8.24 62.72 -53.37
CA CYS A 5 -9.24 62.70 -52.28
C CYS A 5 -8.75 61.90 -51.07
N GLY A 6 -8.51 60.59 -51.22
CA GLY A 6 -8.07 59.71 -50.13
C GLY A 6 -6.87 60.24 -49.34
N SER A 7 -5.75 60.57 -50.00
CA SER A 7 -4.55 61.11 -49.32
C SER A 7 -4.76 62.46 -48.62
N ARG A 8 -5.78 63.25 -48.99
CA ARG A 8 -6.13 64.51 -48.30
C ARG A 8 -7.12 64.33 -47.16
N CYS A 9 -7.96 63.29 -47.20
CA CYS A 9 -8.80 62.89 -46.07
C CYS A 9 -7.93 62.22 -44.97
N ALA A 10 -6.97 61.38 -45.38
CA ALA A 10 -6.04 60.72 -44.46
C ALA A 10 -5.01 61.67 -43.81
N SER A 11 -4.77 62.87 -44.36
CA SER A 11 -3.82 63.85 -43.82
C SER A 11 -4.46 64.99 -43.02
N SER A 12 -5.80 65.04 -42.92
CA SER A 12 -6.52 65.98 -42.05
C SER A 12 -7.92 65.45 -41.76
N SER A 13 -8.25 65.22 -40.50
CA SER A 13 -9.57 64.74 -40.05
C SER A 13 -10.71 65.64 -40.53
N LEU A 14 -10.50 66.96 -40.48
CA LEU A 14 -11.45 67.97 -40.96
C LEU A 14 -11.82 67.77 -42.44
N ASN A 15 -10.88 67.36 -43.30
CA ASN A 15 -11.18 67.10 -44.71
C ASN A 15 -12.04 65.84 -44.90
N GLY A 16 -11.88 64.85 -44.02
CA GLY A 16 -12.69 63.64 -44.02
C GLY A 16 -14.12 63.92 -43.57
N GLU A 17 -14.29 64.58 -42.43
CA GLU A 17 -15.61 64.94 -41.88
C GLU A 17 -16.41 65.88 -42.79
N GLU A 18 -15.75 66.86 -43.42
CA GLU A 18 -16.38 67.74 -44.42
C GLU A 18 -16.85 66.96 -45.66
N LEU A 19 -16.07 66.00 -46.15
CA LEU A 19 -16.48 65.14 -47.27
C LEU A 19 -17.66 64.23 -46.92
N VAL A 20 -17.75 63.74 -45.68
CA VAL A 20 -18.94 63.02 -45.20
C VAL A 20 -20.14 63.95 -45.21
N ARG A 21 -20.03 65.13 -44.59
CA ARG A 21 -21.10 66.13 -44.47
C ARG A 21 -21.68 66.57 -45.82
N ASP A 22 -20.84 66.67 -46.86
CA ASP A 22 -21.25 67.02 -48.22
C ASP A 22 -21.84 65.82 -49.02
N GLY A 23 -22.19 64.71 -48.36
CA GLY A 23 -22.80 63.52 -48.98
C GLY A 23 -21.81 62.62 -49.71
N GLY A 24 -20.53 62.67 -49.34
CA GLY A 24 -19.45 61.94 -50.01
C GLY A 24 -19.59 60.42 -49.95
N ILE A 25 -20.15 59.85 -48.87
CA ILE A 25 -20.37 58.40 -48.73
C ILE A 25 -21.37 57.90 -49.78
N GLN A 26 -22.54 58.55 -49.89
CA GLN A 26 -23.54 58.26 -50.93
C GLN A 26 -22.97 58.37 -52.35
N LEU A 27 -22.15 59.39 -52.62
CA LEU A 27 -21.52 59.58 -53.93
C LEU A 27 -20.50 58.47 -54.25
N LEU A 28 -19.65 58.12 -53.27
CA LEU A 28 -18.66 57.05 -53.41
C LEU A 28 -19.34 55.68 -53.58
N ALA A 29 -20.42 55.40 -52.85
CA ALA A 29 -21.22 54.18 -52.98
C ALA A 29 -21.84 54.06 -54.39
N THR A 30 -22.43 55.16 -54.88
CA THR A 30 -23.01 55.21 -56.23
C THR A 30 -21.96 55.02 -57.33
N LEU A 31 -20.72 55.47 -57.10
CA LEU A 31 -19.60 55.25 -58.02
C LEU A 31 -19.08 53.80 -57.93
N LEU A 32 -19.00 53.23 -56.73
CA LEU A 32 -18.56 51.86 -56.50
C LEU A 32 -19.47 50.87 -57.23
N SER A 33 -20.76 50.88 -56.92
CA SER A 33 -21.78 49.99 -57.51
C SER A 33 -21.78 50.03 -59.05
N ARG A 34 -21.69 51.22 -59.64
CA ARG A 34 -21.61 51.38 -61.11
C ARG A 34 -20.35 50.78 -61.72
N CYS A 35 -19.24 50.76 -60.99
CA CYS A 35 -18.01 50.10 -61.44
C CYS A 35 -18.02 48.60 -61.15
N MET A 36 -18.58 48.15 -60.03
CA MET A 36 -18.68 46.71 -59.70
C MET A 36 -19.54 45.95 -60.70
N CYS A 37 -20.54 46.59 -61.33
CA CYS A 37 -21.28 46.04 -62.47
C CYS A 37 -20.44 45.67 -63.70
N VAL A 38 -19.20 46.15 -63.82
CA VAL A 38 -18.31 45.91 -64.98
C VAL A 38 -16.91 45.41 -64.60
N VAL A 39 -16.60 45.28 -63.31
CA VAL A 39 -15.32 44.75 -62.80
C VAL A 39 -15.55 43.34 -62.27
N GLN A 40 -14.90 42.37 -62.92
CA GLN A 40 -14.84 40.97 -62.50
C GLN A 40 -13.48 40.67 -61.82
N PRO A 41 -13.33 39.59 -61.03
CA PRO A 41 -12.07 39.17 -60.41
C PRO A 41 -10.85 39.16 -61.36
N THR A 42 -11.08 38.75 -62.62
CA THR A 42 -10.09 38.66 -63.70
C THR A 42 -9.81 39.98 -64.43
N THR A 43 -10.36 41.12 -63.97
CA THR A 43 -10.21 42.42 -64.63
C THR A 43 -8.90 43.09 -64.23
N HIS A 44 -8.02 43.33 -65.20
CA HIS A 44 -6.68 43.86 -64.94
C HIS A 44 -6.70 45.24 -64.23
N GLY A 45 -5.81 45.45 -63.26
CA GLY A 45 -5.71 46.70 -62.48
C GLY A 45 -5.46 48.00 -63.27
N ASN A 46 -5.19 47.91 -64.58
CA ASN A 46 -4.98 49.05 -65.47
C ASN A 46 -6.26 49.54 -66.14
N GLU A 47 -7.37 48.78 -66.05
CA GLU A 47 -8.66 49.18 -66.61
C GLU A 47 -9.23 50.42 -65.89
N PRO A 48 -9.86 51.37 -66.60
CA PRO A 48 -10.36 52.60 -65.98
C PRO A 48 -11.33 52.36 -64.82
N SER A 49 -12.21 51.35 -64.94
CA SER A 49 -13.15 50.96 -63.89
C SER A 49 -12.43 50.47 -62.64
N THR A 50 -11.42 49.61 -62.79
CA THR A 50 -10.62 49.06 -61.69
C THR A 50 -9.78 50.14 -60.99
N ILE A 51 -9.26 51.11 -61.75
CA ILE A 51 -8.60 52.30 -61.21
C ILE A 51 -9.59 53.17 -60.41
N ILE A 52 -10.84 53.32 -60.86
CA ILE A 52 -11.88 54.04 -60.12
C ILE A 52 -12.20 53.30 -58.82
N VAL A 53 -12.50 52.00 -58.86
CA VAL A 53 -12.75 51.16 -57.65
C VAL A 53 -11.61 51.29 -56.65
N SER A 54 -10.35 51.14 -57.09
CA SER A 54 -9.17 51.26 -56.21
C SER A 54 -9.08 52.62 -55.50
N ASN A 55 -9.46 53.71 -56.18
CA ASN A 55 -9.42 55.06 -55.61
C ASN A 55 -10.65 55.36 -54.73
N VAL A 56 -11.82 54.81 -55.06
CA VAL A 56 -13.04 54.87 -54.26
C VAL A 56 -12.83 54.11 -52.95
N MET A 57 -12.35 52.86 -53.01
CA MET A 57 -12.06 52.03 -51.83
C MET A 57 -10.97 52.64 -50.94
N ARG A 58 -9.89 53.20 -51.51
CA ARG A 58 -8.88 53.94 -50.70
C ARG A 58 -9.47 55.15 -49.97
N THR A 59 -10.47 55.80 -50.57
CA THR A 59 -11.19 56.91 -49.92
C THR A 59 -12.13 56.38 -48.84
N PHE A 60 -12.87 55.29 -49.08
CA PHE A 60 -13.68 54.60 -48.05
C PHE A 60 -12.85 54.09 -46.86
N SER A 61 -11.67 53.50 -47.08
CA SER A 61 -10.76 53.11 -45.99
C SER A 61 -10.37 54.29 -45.11
N SER A 62 -10.14 55.46 -45.71
CA SER A 62 -9.83 56.69 -44.98
C SER A 62 -11.05 57.25 -44.23
N LEU A 63 -12.24 57.21 -44.84
CA LEU A 63 -13.46 57.78 -44.26
C LEU A 63 -14.08 56.88 -43.17
N SER A 64 -13.99 55.56 -43.31
CA SER A 64 -14.54 54.59 -42.35
C SER A 64 -13.92 54.67 -40.94
N GLN A 65 -12.83 55.41 -40.77
CA GLN A 65 -12.25 55.75 -39.47
C GLN A 65 -13.13 56.73 -38.67
N PHE A 66 -13.93 57.57 -39.33
CA PHE A 66 -14.85 58.52 -38.69
C PHE A 66 -16.21 57.88 -38.36
N GLU A 67 -16.75 58.17 -37.18
CA GLU A 67 -18.05 57.65 -36.74
C GLU A 67 -19.20 58.14 -37.64
N SER A 68 -19.15 59.40 -38.07
CA SER A 68 -20.12 60.00 -39.00
C SER A 68 -20.22 59.23 -40.32
N ALA A 69 -19.09 58.79 -40.88
CA ALA A 69 -19.07 57.97 -42.10
C ALA A 69 -19.71 56.60 -41.86
N ARG A 70 -19.37 55.94 -40.73
CA ARG A 70 -19.92 54.62 -40.38
C ARG A 70 -21.43 54.65 -40.16
N ALA A 71 -21.97 55.76 -39.62
CA ALA A 71 -23.40 55.93 -39.40
C ALA A 71 -24.23 56.02 -40.70
N GLU A 72 -23.64 56.45 -41.82
CA GLU A 72 -24.32 56.49 -43.12
C GLU A 72 -24.35 55.13 -43.84
N VAL A 73 -23.39 54.23 -43.59
CA VAL A 73 -23.24 52.96 -44.31
C VAL A 73 -24.48 52.05 -44.25
N PRO A 74 -25.17 51.84 -43.10
CA PRO A 74 -26.39 51.02 -43.05
C PRO A 74 -27.56 51.55 -43.90
N GLY A 75 -27.54 52.84 -44.24
CA GLY A 75 -28.57 53.48 -45.08
C GLY A 75 -28.37 53.26 -46.59
N LEU A 76 -27.28 52.61 -47.01
CA LEU A 76 -26.86 52.51 -48.40
C LEU A 76 -26.93 51.04 -48.89
N PRO A 77 -28.02 50.62 -49.54
CA PRO A 77 -28.18 49.22 -49.97
C PRO A 77 -27.16 48.83 -51.03
N GLY A 78 -26.59 47.62 -50.91
CA GLY A 78 -25.56 47.09 -51.82
C GLY A 78 -24.14 47.56 -51.51
N LEU A 79 -23.93 48.57 -50.66
CA LEU A 79 -22.60 49.10 -50.38
C LEU A 79 -21.72 48.09 -49.63
N VAL A 80 -22.27 47.36 -48.66
CA VAL A 80 -21.47 46.42 -47.85
C VAL A 80 -21.08 45.21 -48.70
N GLU A 81 -21.99 44.75 -49.54
CA GLU A 81 -21.81 43.71 -50.54
C GLU A 81 -20.73 44.12 -51.56
N ASP A 82 -20.81 45.31 -52.14
CA ASP A 82 -19.78 45.87 -53.05
C ASP A 82 -18.39 45.95 -52.37
N ILE A 83 -18.33 46.39 -51.09
CA ILE A 83 -17.08 46.45 -50.31
C ILE A 83 -16.49 45.05 -50.10
N VAL A 84 -17.34 44.05 -49.84
CA VAL A 84 -16.92 42.66 -49.63
C VAL A 84 -16.42 42.05 -50.95
N HIS A 85 -17.15 42.20 -52.06
CA HIS A 85 -16.71 41.72 -53.38
C HIS A 85 -15.44 42.41 -53.90
N CYS A 86 -15.12 43.63 -53.45
CA CYS A 86 -13.82 44.25 -53.74
C CYS A 86 -12.62 43.45 -53.23
N THR A 87 -12.81 42.51 -52.29
CA THR A 87 -11.73 41.62 -51.81
C THR A 87 -11.41 40.47 -52.77
N GLU A 88 -12.29 40.19 -53.75
CA GLU A 88 -12.09 39.14 -54.76
C GLU A 88 -11.32 39.64 -56.01
N LEU A 89 -10.91 40.90 -56.04
CA LEU A 89 -10.28 41.51 -57.21
C LEU A 89 -8.78 41.17 -57.27
N GLU A 90 -8.47 39.90 -57.57
CA GLU A 90 -7.11 39.33 -57.61
C GLU A 90 -6.09 40.20 -58.36
N LEU A 91 -6.50 40.79 -59.50
CA LEU A 91 -5.64 41.63 -60.35
C LEU A 91 -5.64 43.13 -59.95
N ALA A 92 -6.25 43.48 -58.81
CA ALA A 92 -6.39 44.84 -58.29
C ALA A 92 -5.97 44.94 -56.80
N PRO A 93 -4.72 44.64 -56.44
CA PRO A 93 -4.29 44.50 -55.03
C PRO A 93 -4.49 45.75 -54.17
N ALA A 94 -4.53 46.93 -54.78
CA ALA A 94 -4.81 48.20 -54.10
C ALA A 94 -6.29 48.41 -53.76
N ALA A 95 -7.22 47.77 -54.48
CA ALA A 95 -8.64 47.73 -54.12
C ALA A 95 -8.87 46.75 -52.96
N VAL A 96 -8.26 45.56 -53.03
CA VAL A 96 -8.33 44.52 -51.99
C VAL A 96 -7.79 45.02 -50.65
N ASP A 97 -6.59 45.61 -50.59
CA ASP A 97 -6.02 46.16 -49.34
C ASP A 97 -6.93 47.24 -48.73
N ALA A 98 -7.45 48.15 -49.55
CA ALA A 98 -8.37 49.19 -49.08
C ALA A 98 -9.74 48.64 -48.64
N ALA A 99 -10.24 47.58 -49.28
CA ALA A 99 -11.46 46.89 -48.88
C ALA A 99 -11.29 46.20 -47.50
N LEU A 100 -10.21 45.46 -47.31
CA LEU A 100 -9.92 44.79 -46.04
C LEU A 100 -9.75 45.78 -44.88
N GLN A 101 -9.08 46.92 -45.12
CA GLN A 101 -9.00 48.01 -44.15
C GLN A 101 -10.37 48.62 -43.84
N THR A 102 -11.20 48.85 -44.87
CA THR A 102 -12.57 49.37 -44.70
C THR A 102 -13.40 48.42 -43.83
N ILE A 103 -13.39 47.12 -44.13
CA ILE A 103 -14.06 46.07 -43.34
C ILE A 103 -13.59 46.13 -41.88
N ALA A 104 -12.27 46.16 -41.62
CA ALA A 104 -11.73 46.24 -40.27
C ALA A 104 -12.17 47.50 -39.49
N HIS A 105 -12.35 48.65 -40.15
CA HIS A 105 -12.88 49.87 -39.52
C HIS A 105 -14.41 49.80 -39.29
N LEU A 106 -15.17 49.16 -40.17
CA LEU A 106 -16.61 48.99 -40.02
C LEU A 106 -16.97 48.07 -38.83
N CYS A 107 -16.12 47.07 -38.52
CA CYS A 107 -16.28 46.15 -37.40
C CYS A 107 -16.31 46.80 -35.98
N VAL A 108 -16.11 48.12 -35.87
CA VAL A 108 -16.28 48.88 -34.61
C VAL A 108 -17.76 48.98 -34.18
N SER A 109 -18.73 48.73 -35.08
CA SER A 109 -20.16 48.67 -34.75
C SER A 109 -20.69 47.24 -34.89
N SER A 110 -21.47 46.79 -33.90
CA SER A 110 -22.12 45.47 -33.91
C SER A 110 -23.19 45.36 -35.00
N GLU A 111 -23.85 46.46 -35.37
CA GLU A 111 -24.77 46.50 -36.51
C GLU A 111 -24.01 46.24 -37.81
N LEU A 112 -22.87 46.91 -38.01
CA LEU A 112 -22.04 46.75 -39.21
C LEU A 112 -21.35 45.39 -39.27
N GLN A 113 -20.90 44.82 -38.14
CA GLN A 113 -20.45 43.42 -38.08
C GLN A 113 -21.54 42.48 -38.62
N ASN A 114 -22.78 42.62 -38.14
CA ASN A 114 -23.89 41.76 -38.57
C ASN A 114 -24.26 41.97 -40.05
N THR A 115 -24.18 43.20 -40.57
CA THR A 115 -24.38 43.47 -42.01
C THR A 115 -23.25 42.88 -42.86
N LEU A 116 -21.99 42.96 -42.41
CA LEU A 116 -20.84 42.31 -43.07
C LEU A 116 -20.99 40.78 -43.09
N LEU A 117 -21.47 40.16 -42.00
CA LEU A 117 -21.75 38.72 -41.94
C LEU A 117 -22.87 38.32 -42.91
N LYS A 118 -23.94 39.12 -43.01
CA LYS A 118 -25.01 38.93 -44.02
C LYS A 118 -24.53 39.10 -45.45
N ALA A 119 -23.58 40.00 -45.69
CA ALA A 119 -22.89 40.15 -46.97
C ALA A 119 -21.82 39.07 -47.23
N GLY A 120 -21.71 38.06 -46.35
CA GLY A 120 -20.86 36.88 -46.57
C GLY A 120 -19.38 37.08 -46.32
N VAL A 121 -18.96 38.19 -45.68
CA VAL A 121 -17.55 38.61 -45.53
C VAL A 121 -16.59 37.48 -45.10
N LEU A 122 -17.05 36.56 -44.26
CA LEU A 122 -16.28 35.42 -43.76
C LEU A 122 -15.78 34.51 -44.91
N TRP A 123 -16.63 34.25 -45.89
CA TRP A 123 -16.33 33.41 -47.06
C TRP A 123 -15.30 34.07 -47.99
N TYR A 124 -15.27 35.39 -48.01
CA TYR A 124 -14.34 36.16 -48.86
C TYR A 124 -12.96 36.30 -48.22
N LEU A 125 -12.90 36.51 -46.91
CA LEU A 125 -11.65 36.72 -46.17
C LEU A 125 -10.89 35.42 -45.87
N LEU A 126 -11.56 34.29 -45.67
CA LEU A 126 -10.91 33.03 -45.27
C LEU A 126 -9.85 32.53 -46.28
N PRO A 127 -10.10 32.49 -47.61
CA PRO A 127 -9.09 32.04 -48.57
C PRO A 127 -7.86 32.93 -48.63
N LEU A 128 -7.97 34.24 -48.37
CA LEU A 128 -6.83 35.16 -48.33
C LEU A 128 -5.80 34.79 -47.25
N LEU A 129 -6.22 34.13 -46.17
CA LEU A 129 -5.30 33.60 -45.14
C LEU A 129 -4.42 32.46 -45.68
N LEU A 130 -4.91 31.72 -46.68
CA LEU A 130 -4.28 30.53 -47.26
C LEU A 130 -3.44 30.85 -48.51
N GLU A 131 -3.25 32.15 -48.80
CA GLU A 131 -2.35 32.64 -49.86
C GLU A 131 -1.02 33.18 -49.31
N TYR A 132 -0.79 33.10 -47.99
CA TYR A 132 0.41 33.62 -47.35
C TYR A 132 1.61 32.68 -47.54
N ASP A 133 2.71 33.21 -48.08
CA ASP A 133 3.98 32.52 -48.26
C ASP A 133 5.04 33.15 -47.35
N SER A 134 5.49 32.40 -46.34
CA SER A 134 6.54 32.84 -45.40
C SER A 134 7.95 32.85 -45.99
N THR A 135 8.15 32.28 -47.18
CA THR A 135 9.44 32.25 -47.87
C THR A 135 9.66 33.44 -48.81
N ALA A 136 8.59 34.17 -49.14
CA ALA A 136 8.67 35.42 -49.87
C ALA A 136 9.20 36.54 -48.93
N GLU A 137 10.41 37.02 -49.20
CA GLU A 137 11.08 38.07 -48.42
C GLU A 137 10.20 39.33 -48.29
N GLU A 138 10.17 39.94 -47.09
CA GLU A 138 9.63 41.29 -46.95
C GLU A 138 10.52 42.24 -47.77
N PRO A 139 9.98 42.97 -48.76
CA PRO A 139 10.82 43.70 -49.69
C PRO A 139 11.51 44.87 -48.99
N ASP A 140 12.85 44.81 -48.94
CA ASP A 140 13.66 45.99 -48.69
C ASP A 140 13.27 47.09 -49.68
N ILE A 141 13.16 48.32 -49.17
CA ILE A 141 12.48 49.47 -49.81
C ILE A 141 13.10 49.89 -51.18
N ALA A 142 14.18 49.23 -51.62
CA ALA A 142 14.94 49.54 -52.83
C ALA A 142 14.75 48.58 -54.03
N GLU A 143 14.43 47.28 -53.86
CA GLU A 143 14.62 46.28 -54.95
C GLU A 143 13.51 45.23 -55.16
N ALA A 144 12.27 45.66 -55.42
CA ALA A 144 11.18 44.77 -55.86
C ALA A 144 11.07 44.66 -57.41
N HIS A 145 12.09 44.11 -58.08
CA HIS A 145 12.19 44.11 -59.56
C HIS A 145 11.57 42.89 -60.28
N GLY A 146 10.68 42.12 -59.64
CA GLY A 146 9.97 40.98 -60.23
C GLY A 146 8.45 41.11 -60.09
N VAL A 147 7.71 40.94 -61.20
CA VAL A 147 6.23 40.98 -61.20
C VAL A 147 5.64 39.93 -60.25
N GLY A 148 6.20 38.72 -60.22
CA GLY A 148 5.77 37.66 -59.30
C GLY A 148 6.02 37.99 -57.82
N VAL A 149 7.17 38.59 -57.50
CA VAL A 149 7.50 39.03 -56.13
C VAL A 149 6.51 40.08 -55.66
N SER A 150 6.20 41.08 -56.51
CA SER A 150 5.21 42.13 -56.21
C SER A 150 3.80 41.57 -55.95
N VAL A 151 3.38 40.53 -56.67
CA VAL A 151 2.08 39.86 -56.44
C VAL A 151 2.07 39.10 -55.11
N GLN A 152 3.11 38.33 -54.79
CA GLN A 152 3.16 37.58 -53.53
C GLN A 152 3.30 38.51 -52.31
N THR A 153 4.05 39.61 -52.43
CA THR A 153 4.07 40.69 -51.41
C THR A 153 2.66 41.22 -51.13
N ALA A 154 1.86 41.45 -52.17
CA ALA A 154 0.49 41.90 -52.02
C ALA A 154 -0.39 40.85 -51.33
N LYS A 155 -0.33 39.58 -51.75
CA LYS A 155 -1.04 38.45 -51.10
C LYS A 155 -0.67 38.33 -49.63
N ASN A 156 0.62 38.41 -49.28
CA ASN A 156 1.07 38.37 -47.90
C ASN A 156 0.50 39.54 -47.07
N LEU A 157 0.45 40.75 -47.62
CA LEU A 157 -0.18 41.91 -46.98
C LEU A 157 -1.71 41.72 -46.82
N HIS A 158 -2.38 41.19 -47.84
CA HIS A 158 -3.82 40.90 -47.79
C HIS A 158 -4.15 39.86 -46.73
N ALA A 159 -3.34 38.80 -46.59
CA ALA A 159 -3.51 37.79 -45.54
C ALA A 159 -3.44 38.41 -44.13
N VAL A 160 -2.46 39.31 -43.88
CA VAL A 160 -2.35 40.06 -42.61
C VAL A 160 -3.57 40.96 -42.38
N ARG A 161 -4.04 41.66 -43.42
CA ARG A 161 -5.23 42.53 -43.35
C ARG A 161 -6.52 41.73 -43.14
N ALA A 162 -6.67 40.58 -43.77
CA ALA A 162 -7.80 39.68 -43.61
C ALA A 162 -7.85 39.07 -42.20
N ALA A 163 -6.71 38.64 -41.65
CA ALA A 163 -6.63 38.17 -40.27
C ALA A 163 -7.04 39.25 -39.27
N ASN A 164 -6.57 40.50 -39.45
CA ASN A 164 -7.00 41.64 -38.63
C ASN A 164 -8.51 41.93 -38.78
N ALA A 165 -9.03 41.94 -40.01
CA ALA A 165 -10.46 42.12 -40.26
C ALA A 165 -11.33 41.04 -39.59
N LEU A 166 -10.93 39.76 -39.64
CA LEU A 166 -11.61 38.64 -38.96
C LEU A 166 -11.52 38.72 -37.43
N SER A 167 -10.37 39.18 -36.90
CA SER A 167 -10.19 39.47 -35.47
C SER A 167 -11.16 40.54 -34.96
N LYS A 168 -11.31 41.64 -35.72
CA LYS A 168 -12.27 42.72 -35.40
C LYS A 168 -13.73 42.33 -35.66
N LEU A 169 -13.99 41.48 -36.66
CA LEU A 169 -15.32 40.97 -36.98
C LEU A 169 -15.90 40.07 -35.88
N SER A 170 -15.05 39.25 -35.27
CA SER A 170 -15.40 38.42 -34.11
C SER A 170 -15.30 39.15 -32.77
N GLY A 171 -14.64 40.31 -32.74
CA GLY A 171 -14.31 41.03 -31.52
C GLY A 171 -13.33 40.26 -30.62
N MET A 172 -12.45 39.44 -31.22
CA MET A 172 -11.35 38.78 -30.52
C MET A 172 -10.10 39.67 -30.39
N ALA A 173 -10.07 40.83 -31.06
CA ALA A 173 -8.99 41.80 -30.95
C ALA A 173 -8.90 42.39 -29.53
N ASN A 174 -7.68 42.57 -29.02
CA ASN A 174 -7.42 43.20 -27.71
C ASN A 174 -7.77 44.71 -27.64
N GLU A 175 -8.19 45.32 -28.75
CA GLU A 175 -8.61 46.72 -28.80
C GLU A 175 -10.01 46.91 -28.18
N SER A 176 -10.12 47.75 -27.16
CA SER A 176 -11.37 48.03 -26.42
C SER A 176 -12.49 48.74 -27.21
N SER A 177 -12.35 48.88 -28.54
CA SER A 177 -13.30 49.55 -29.42
C SER A 177 -14.17 48.60 -30.24
N THR A 178 -13.79 47.33 -30.39
CA THR A 178 -14.55 46.34 -31.19
C THR A 178 -15.49 45.50 -30.32
N PRO A 179 -16.81 45.46 -30.59
CA PRO A 179 -17.75 44.61 -29.85
C PRO A 179 -17.54 43.12 -30.15
N TYR A 180 -17.78 42.28 -29.15
CA TYR A 180 -17.70 40.81 -29.30
C TYR A 180 -18.89 40.26 -30.10
N ASN A 181 -18.62 39.41 -31.09
CA ASN A 181 -19.63 38.80 -31.95
C ASN A 181 -19.55 37.27 -31.85
N GLN A 182 -20.50 36.67 -31.13
CA GLN A 182 -20.55 35.23 -30.86
C GLN A 182 -20.65 34.41 -32.16
N ASP A 183 -21.56 34.78 -33.07
CA ASP A 183 -21.81 34.03 -34.30
C ASP A 183 -20.56 33.98 -35.21
N ALA A 184 -19.83 35.10 -35.30
CA ALA A 184 -18.57 35.18 -36.03
C ALA A 184 -17.44 34.39 -35.34
N ALA A 185 -17.35 34.48 -34.00
CA ALA A 185 -16.34 33.76 -33.23
C ALA A 185 -16.52 32.23 -33.31
N ASP A 186 -17.75 31.73 -33.21
CA ASP A 186 -18.05 30.30 -33.28
C ASP A 186 -17.94 29.76 -34.70
N ALA A 187 -18.35 30.53 -35.72
CA ALA A 187 -18.07 30.20 -37.11
C ALA A 187 -16.57 30.08 -37.40
N LEU A 188 -15.74 30.98 -36.86
CA LEU A 188 -14.28 30.92 -37.01
C LEU A 188 -13.67 29.71 -36.27
N LYS A 189 -14.13 29.37 -35.07
CA LYS A 189 -13.68 28.15 -34.35
C LYS A 189 -14.02 26.88 -35.12
N ALA A 190 -15.18 26.81 -35.75
CA ALA A 190 -15.58 25.66 -36.57
C ALA A 190 -14.74 25.56 -37.87
N LEU A 191 -14.51 26.69 -38.54
CA LEU A 191 -13.85 26.74 -39.85
C LEU A 191 -12.31 26.74 -39.81
N LEU A 192 -11.68 27.14 -38.71
CA LEU A 192 -10.21 27.13 -38.56
C LEU A 192 -9.70 26.10 -37.56
N THR A 193 -10.57 25.39 -36.83
CA THR A 193 -10.31 24.71 -35.54
C THR A 193 -10.15 25.69 -34.36
N PRO A 194 -10.51 25.30 -33.12
CA PRO A 194 -10.52 26.21 -31.97
C PRO A 194 -9.17 26.89 -31.69
N LYS A 195 -8.07 26.15 -31.77
CA LYS A 195 -6.74 26.69 -31.43
C LYS A 195 -6.26 27.71 -32.45
N LEU A 196 -6.38 27.45 -33.75
CA LEU A 196 -5.99 28.41 -34.79
C LEU A 196 -6.91 29.64 -34.78
N ALA A 197 -8.22 29.47 -34.58
CA ALA A 197 -9.13 30.60 -34.38
C ALA A 197 -8.73 31.47 -33.18
N SER A 198 -8.28 30.87 -32.08
CA SER A 198 -7.84 31.61 -30.89
C SER A 198 -6.61 32.51 -31.10
N MET A 199 -5.79 32.25 -32.14
CA MET A 199 -4.63 33.09 -32.48
C MET A 199 -5.01 34.37 -33.23
N LEU A 200 -6.28 34.55 -33.64
CA LEU A 200 -6.75 35.81 -34.21
C LEU A 200 -6.74 36.96 -33.18
N LYS A 201 -6.62 36.68 -31.88
CA LYS A 201 -6.49 37.71 -30.83
C LYS A 201 -5.14 38.43 -30.84
N ASP A 202 -4.13 37.84 -31.47
CA ASP A 202 -2.75 38.32 -31.40
C ASP A 202 -2.55 39.53 -32.32
N GLU A 203 -1.89 40.60 -31.84
CA GLU A 203 -1.75 41.87 -32.59
C GLU A 203 -1.00 41.72 -33.93
N LEU A 204 -0.14 40.71 -34.04
CA LEU A 204 0.63 40.38 -35.23
C LEU A 204 0.27 38.95 -35.69
N PRO A 205 -0.58 38.78 -36.72
CA PRO A 205 -1.06 37.47 -37.14
C PRO A 205 -0.02 36.61 -37.89
N LYS A 206 1.29 36.96 -37.84
CA LYS A 206 2.36 36.27 -38.58
C LYS A 206 2.41 34.77 -38.22
N ASP A 207 2.39 34.43 -36.94
CA ASP A 207 2.47 33.04 -36.48
C ASP A 207 1.23 32.22 -36.88
N LEU A 208 0.05 32.84 -36.88
CA LEU A 208 -1.18 32.22 -37.39
C LEU A 208 -1.06 31.93 -38.88
N LEU A 209 -0.62 32.90 -39.68
CA LEU A 209 -0.49 32.75 -41.13
C LEU A 209 0.58 31.71 -41.52
N ILE A 210 1.71 31.66 -40.81
CA ILE A 210 2.71 30.60 -40.97
C ILE A 210 2.09 29.23 -40.68
N LYS A 211 1.37 29.08 -39.56
CA LYS A 211 0.73 27.81 -39.17
C LYS A 211 -0.36 27.39 -40.15
N LEU A 212 -1.21 28.31 -40.60
CA LEU A 212 -2.28 28.05 -41.57
C LEU A 212 -1.75 27.58 -42.93
N ASN A 213 -0.53 27.96 -43.31
CA ASN A 213 0.08 27.55 -44.58
C ASN A 213 1.08 26.39 -44.43
N SER A 214 1.26 25.89 -43.21
CA SER A 214 2.07 24.72 -42.89
C SER A 214 1.24 23.44 -42.83
N ASN A 215 1.92 22.28 -42.76
CA ASN A 215 1.31 21.02 -42.32
C ASN A 215 1.70 20.79 -40.86
N LEU A 216 0.71 20.66 -39.98
CA LEU A 216 0.83 20.55 -38.53
C LEU A 216 0.05 19.33 -38.03
N GLU A 217 0.71 18.54 -37.19
CA GLU A 217 0.10 17.46 -36.42
C GLU A 217 0.57 17.61 -34.97
N LEU A 218 -0.12 18.50 -34.25
CA LEU A 218 0.12 18.86 -32.85
C LEU A 218 -1.12 18.51 -32.02
N PRO A 219 -0.99 18.27 -30.70
CA PRO A 219 -2.11 17.89 -29.86
C PRO A 219 -3.32 18.82 -29.90
N GLU A 220 -3.13 20.13 -30.12
CA GLU A 220 -4.23 21.10 -30.25
C GLU A 220 -4.56 21.48 -31.71
N ILE A 221 -3.79 20.99 -32.71
CA ILE A 221 -3.89 21.41 -34.12
C ILE A 221 -3.57 20.24 -35.05
N ILE A 222 -4.59 19.71 -35.73
CA ILE A 222 -4.38 18.91 -36.95
C ILE A 222 -4.78 19.78 -38.14
N TRP A 223 -3.78 20.22 -38.92
CA TRP A 223 -3.97 21.12 -40.05
C TRP A 223 -3.04 20.74 -41.20
N ASN A 224 -3.57 20.35 -42.34
CA ASN A 224 -2.78 19.84 -43.45
C ASN A 224 -3.38 20.23 -44.82
N SER A 225 -2.84 19.70 -45.91
CA SER A 225 -3.37 19.96 -47.26
C SER A 225 -4.80 19.46 -47.47
N SER A 226 -5.25 18.39 -46.79
CA SER A 226 -6.64 17.91 -46.87
C SER A 226 -7.59 18.86 -46.15
N THR A 227 -7.30 19.23 -44.90
CA THR A 227 -8.17 20.15 -44.14
C THR A 227 -8.29 21.50 -44.84
N ARG A 228 -7.21 22.02 -45.42
CA ARG A 228 -7.25 23.24 -46.25
C ARG A 228 -8.11 23.08 -47.51
N ALA A 229 -7.97 21.97 -48.23
CA ALA A 229 -8.75 21.71 -49.44
C ALA A 229 -10.26 21.52 -49.13
N GLU A 230 -10.59 20.86 -48.02
CA GLU A 230 -11.97 20.70 -47.54
C GLU A 230 -12.59 22.03 -47.15
N LEU A 231 -11.85 22.89 -46.42
CA LEU A 231 -12.30 24.24 -46.08
C LEU A 231 -12.55 25.08 -47.33
N LEU A 232 -11.57 25.16 -48.25
CA LEU A 232 -11.71 25.94 -49.48
C LEU A 232 -12.91 25.48 -50.31
N LYS A 233 -13.05 24.17 -50.52
CA LYS A 233 -14.20 23.56 -51.21
C LYS A 233 -15.53 23.93 -50.56
N PHE A 234 -15.60 23.97 -49.23
CA PHE A 234 -16.81 24.39 -48.51
C PHE A 234 -17.08 25.89 -48.65
N VAL A 235 -16.04 26.73 -48.55
CA VAL A 235 -16.11 28.18 -48.76
C VAL A 235 -16.62 28.51 -50.17
N ASP A 236 -16.09 27.85 -51.21
CA ASP A 236 -16.52 28.04 -52.61
C ASP A 236 -17.99 27.65 -52.81
N GLN A 237 -18.42 26.54 -52.20
CA GLN A 237 -19.83 26.13 -52.19
C GLN A 237 -20.73 27.17 -51.52
N LYS A 238 -20.25 27.85 -50.46
CA LYS A 238 -21.02 28.91 -49.80
C LYS A 238 -21.05 30.19 -50.63
N ARG A 239 -19.92 30.63 -51.20
CA ARG A 239 -19.90 31.79 -52.14
C ARG A 239 -20.90 31.61 -53.28
N ALA A 240 -21.02 30.40 -53.83
CA ALA A 240 -21.94 30.07 -54.92
C ALA A 240 -23.42 29.92 -54.50
N ALA A 241 -23.72 29.82 -53.21
CA ALA A 241 -25.05 29.53 -52.68
C ALA A 241 -25.65 30.74 -51.93
N LEU A 242 -26.07 31.77 -52.68
CA LEU A 242 -26.89 32.86 -52.13
C LEU A 242 -28.25 32.35 -51.66
N ALA A 243 -28.76 32.90 -50.56
CA ALA A 243 -30.14 32.68 -50.13
C ALA A 243 -31.13 33.48 -51.01
N PRO A 244 -32.45 33.16 -50.98
CA PRO A 244 -33.46 33.85 -51.80
C PRO A 244 -33.69 35.34 -51.46
N ASP A 245 -33.04 35.85 -50.41
CA ASP A 245 -33.04 37.26 -49.98
C ASP A 245 -31.68 37.94 -50.21
N ASP A 246 -30.84 37.36 -51.07
CA ASP A 246 -29.47 37.77 -51.39
C ASP A 246 -28.52 37.87 -50.16
N SER A 247 -28.85 37.16 -49.07
CA SER A 247 -28.03 37.13 -47.85
C SER A 247 -27.29 35.81 -47.62
N TYR A 248 -26.26 35.85 -46.76
CA TYR A 248 -25.51 34.68 -46.29
C TYR A 248 -25.92 34.27 -44.88
N SER A 249 -26.06 32.96 -44.66
CA SER A 249 -26.38 32.35 -43.37
C SER A 249 -25.17 31.67 -42.75
N LEU A 250 -24.83 32.01 -41.50
CA LEU A 250 -23.81 31.33 -40.70
C LEU A 250 -24.28 30.01 -40.08
N LYS A 251 -25.55 29.62 -40.22
CA LYS A 251 -26.03 28.34 -39.67
C LYS A 251 -25.24 27.14 -40.21
N ASP A 252 -24.77 27.26 -41.45
CA ASP A 252 -24.08 26.18 -42.13
C ASP A 252 -22.61 26.04 -41.72
N SER A 253 -21.94 27.11 -41.23
CA SER A 253 -20.57 26.99 -40.69
C SER A 253 -20.53 26.15 -39.42
N HIS A 254 -21.59 26.19 -38.62
CA HIS A 254 -21.74 25.39 -37.39
C HIS A 254 -22.00 23.90 -37.68
N ALA A 255 -22.43 23.56 -38.89
CA ALA A 255 -22.64 22.19 -39.35
C ALA A 255 -21.46 21.65 -40.18
N PHE A 256 -20.42 22.46 -40.42
CA PHE A 256 -19.23 22.04 -41.15
C PHE A 256 -18.38 21.09 -40.29
N LEU A 257 -18.04 19.94 -40.85
CA LEU A 257 -17.20 18.92 -40.24
C LEU A 257 -16.16 18.44 -41.26
N TYR A 258 -14.91 18.34 -40.83
CA TYR A 258 -13.84 17.80 -41.66
C TYR A 258 -13.96 16.28 -41.80
N GLU A 259 -13.96 15.79 -43.04
CA GLU A 259 -13.92 14.36 -43.34
C GLU A 259 -12.55 13.79 -42.92
N ALA A 260 -11.46 14.53 -43.16
CA ALA A 260 -10.12 14.15 -42.71
C ALA A 260 -9.95 14.03 -41.18
N LEU A 261 -10.81 14.69 -40.39
CA LEU A 261 -10.76 14.62 -38.92
C LEU A 261 -11.87 13.72 -38.32
N SER A 262 -12.72 13.11 -39.15
CA SER A 262 -13.88 12.31 -38.71
C SER A 262 -13.52 11.11 -37.83
N LYS A 263 -12.26 10.63 -37.90
CA LYS A 263 -11.72 9.51 -37.11
C LYS A 263 -10.94 9.95 -35.87
N GLU A 264 -10.72 11.25 -35.70
CA GLU A 264 -9.92 11.79 -34.60
C GLU A 264 -10.80 12.13 -33.39
N ILE A 265 -10.30 11.83 -32.19
CA ILE A 265 -11.03 12.07 -30.94
C ILE A 265 -10.55 13.39 -30.34
N LEU A 266 -11.37 14.44 -30.48
CA LEU A 266 -11.14 15.77 -29.94
C LEU A 266 -11.88 15.94 -28.61
N ILE A 267 -11.14 16.06 -27.50
CA ILE A 267 -11.68 16.26 -26.14
C ILE A 267 -10.97 17.45 -25.51
N GLY A 268 -11.72 18.41 -24.95
CA GLY A 268 -11.13 19.59 -24.30
C GLY A 268 -10.23 20.42 -25.22
N ASN A 269 -10.54 20.50 -26.52
CA ASN A 269 -9.71 21.10 -27.59
C ASN A 269 -8.38 20.35 -27.90
N VAL A 270 -8.22 19.10 -27.43
CA VAL A 270 -7.02 18.28 -27.66
C VAL A 270 -7.36 16.98 -28.40
N TYR A 271 -6.60 16.66 -29.45
CA TYR A 271 -6.68 15.41 -30.21
C TYR A 271 -5.93 14.29 -29.47
N LEU A 272 -6.68 13.34 -28.89
CA LEU A 272 -6.12 12.36 -27.94
C LEU A 272 -5.02 11.47 -28.54
N ARG A 273 -5.13 11.09 -29.81
CA ARG A 273 -4.10 10.29 -30.50
C ARG A 273 -2.77 11.06 -30.54
N VAL A 274 -2.80 12.27 -31.09
CA VAL A 274 -1.60 13.11 -31.25
C VAL A 274 -1.00 13.50 -29.89
N TYR A 275 -1.84 13.72 -28.86
CA TYR A 275 -1.35 13.94 -27.50
C TYR A 275 -0.64 12.71 -26.91
N ASN A 276 -1.17 11.51 -27.12
CA ASN A 276 -0.55 10.28 -26.64
C ASN A 276 0.75 9.95 -27.39
N ASP A 277 0.85 10.33 -28.67
CA ASP A 277 2.09 10.27 -29.46
C ASP A 277 3.11 11.35 -29.03
N GLN A 278 2.65 12.46 -28.43
CA GLN A 278 3.47 13.62 -28.01
C GLN A 278 3.18 14.05 -26.54
N PRO A 279 3.42 13.18 -25.54
CA PRO A 279 2.92 13.38 -24.16
C PRO A 279 3.56 14.56 -23.41
N ASN A 280 4.71 15.05 -23.88
CA ASN A 280 5.45 16.17 -23.29
C ASN A 280 5.01 17.54 -23.84
N PHE A 281 3.96 17.60 -24.67
CA PHE A 281 3.46 18.85 -25.24
C PHE A 281 2.70 19.66 -24.18
N GLU A 282 3.00 20.97 -24.11
CA GLU A 282 2.34 21.91 -23.19
C GLU A 282 0.93 22.28 -23.70
N ILE A 283 -0.10 21.78 -23.02
CA ILE A 283 -1.51 22.08 -23.31
C ILE A 283 -1.88 23.46 -22.74
N SER A 284 -2.66 24.25 -23.49
CA SER A 284 -3.01 25.64 -23.13
C SER A 284 -3.98 25.74 -21.96
N GLU A 285 -4.93 24.82 -21.88
CA GLU A 285 -6.01 24.80 -20.88
C GLU A 285 -6.04 23.43 -20.18
N PRO A 286 -4.99 23.08 -19.40
CA PRO A 286 -4.80 21.72 -18.88
C PRO A 286 -5.89 21.30 -17.88
N GLU A 287 -6.42 22.24 -17.09
CA GLU A 287 -7.56 21.98 -16.19
C GLU A 287 -8.84 21.63 -16.96
N PHE A 288 -9.17 22.40 -18.01
CA PHE A 288 -10.34 22.14 -18.86
C PHE A 288 -10.21 20.80 -19.58
N PHE A 289 -9.02 20.51 -20.12
CA PHE A 289 -8.73 19.22 -20.74
C PHE A 289 -8.86 18.06 -19.75
N CYS A 290 -8.35 18.20 -18.52
CA CYS A 290 -8.48 17.19 -17.46
C CYS A 290 -9.95 16.91 -17.10
N VAL A 291 -10.76 17.96 -16.94
CA VAL A 291 -12.21 17.82 -16.65
C VAL A 291 -12.93 17.14 -17.81
N ALA A 292 -12.66 17.55 -19.05
CA ALA A 292 -13.26 16.97 -20.25
C ALA A 292 -12.87 15.49 -20.43
N LEU A 293 -11.64 15.09 -20.11
CA LEU A 293 -11.20 13.68 -20.09
C LEU A 293 -12.00 12.83 -19.10
N VAL A 294 -12.22 13.32 -17.88
CA VAL A 294 -13.02 12.60 -16.86
C VAL A 294 -14.46 12.44 -17.31
N GLU A 295 -15.05 13.47 -17.93
CA GLU A 295 -16.43 13.43 -18.45
C GLU A 295 -16.56 12.51 -19.66
N PHE A 296 -15.55 12.47 -20.54
CA PHE A 296 -15.44 11.52 -21.65
C PHE A 296 -15.35 10.07 -21.17
N ILE A 297 -14.46 9.76 -20.22
CA ILE A 297 -14.34 8.45 -19.58
C ILE A 297 -15.68 8.05 -18.95
N SER A 298 -16.30 8.95 -18.19
CA SER A 298 -17.59 8.69 -17.53
C SER A 298 -18.73 8.43 -18.52
N SER A 299 -18.77 9.17 -19.63
CA SER A 299 -19.72 8.93 -20.73
C SER A 299 -19.55 7.54 -21.33
N ILE A 300 -18.31 7.15 -21.65
CA ILE A 300 -18.00 5.82 -22.19
C ILE A 300 -18.45 4.71 -21.24
N VAL A 301 -18.08 4.82 -19.96
CA VAL A 301 -18.35 3.78 -18.96
C VAL A 301 -19.86 3.64 -18.72
N ARG A 302 -20.59 4.74 -18.54
CA ARG A 302 -22.07 4.71 -18.40
C ARG A 302 -22.77 4.12 -19.62
N ASN A 303 -22.30 4.43 -20.83
CA ASN A 303 -22.86 3.89 -22.07
C ASN A 303 -22.61 2.37 -22.24
N GLN A 304 -21.68 1.77 -21.50
CA GLN A 304 -21.52 0.32 -21.44
C GLN A 304 -22.46 -0.31 -20.40
N PHE A 305 -22.70 0.36 -19.27
CA PHE A 305 -23.67 -0.09 -18.26
C PHE A 305 -25.13 -0.05 -18.75
N THR A 306 -25.53 0.96 -19.54
CA THR A 306 -26.89 1.00 -20.13
C THR A 306 -27.11 -0.18 -21.07
N LYS A 307 -26.15 -0.49 -21.94
CA LYS A 307 -26.18 -1.66 -22.82
C LYS A 307 -26.25 -3.00 -22.06
N MET A 308 -25.62 -3.11 -20.89
CA MET A 308 -25.77 -4.27 -20.01
C MET A 308 -27.18 -4.42 -19.43
N ASN A 309 -27.83 -3.31 -19.06
CA ASN A 309 -29.17 -3.36 -18.48
C ASN A 309 -30.24 -3.69 -19.52
N ASP A 310 -30.15 -3.13 -20.73
CA ASP A 310 -31.08 -3.48 -21.83
C ASP A 310 -30.94 -4.94 -22.26
N SER A 311 -29.71 -5.47 -22.33
CA SER A 311 -29.46 -6.87 -22.71
C SER A 311 -29.84 -7.91 -21.64
N ASN A 312 -30.20 -7.47 -20.43
CA ASN A 312 -30.82 -8.31 -19.40
C ASN A 312 -32.36 -8.36 -19.48
N HIS A 313 -33.00 -7.48 -20.25
CA HIS A 313 -34.47 -7.45 -20.36
C HIS A 313 -35.03 -8.41 -21.42
N ASP A 314 -34.24 -8.78 -22.44
CA ASP A 314 -34.64 -9.69 -23.55
C ASP A 314 -34.55 -11.20 -23.24
N LYS A 315 -34.55 -11.58 -21.95
CA LYS A 315 -34.43 -12.99 -21.51
C LYS A 315 -35.53 -13.49 -20.56
N SER A 316 -36.64 -12.76 -20.40
CA SER A 316 -37.72 -13.14 -19.46
C SER A 316 -39.10 -13.43 -20.08
N GLU A 317 -39.24 -13.51 -21.41
CA GLU A 317 -40.47 -13.98 -22.06
C GLU A 317 -40.15 -14.92 -23.22
N LEU A 318 -40.28 -16.24 -22.99
CA LEU A 318 -40.73 -17.29 -23.94
C LEU A 318 -40.52 -18.71 -23.37
N GLU A 319 -41.31 -19.08 -22.35
CA GLU A 319 -41.60 -20.48 -22.05
C GLU A 319 -43.07 -20.80 -22.38
N SER A 320 -43.30 -21.45 -23.53
CA SER A 320 -44.19 -22.62 -23.68
C SER A 320 -44.49 -22.91 -25.17
N ASN A 321 -43.93 -24.00 -25.70
CA ASN A 321 -44.71 -25.20 -26.06
C ASN A 321 -43.84 -26.27 -26.75
N HIS A 322 -44.41 -27.47 -26.83
CA HIS A 322 -43.74 -28.78 -26.99
C HIS A 322 -43.35 -29.21 -28.43
N ASP A 323 -42.31 -30.06 -28.45
CA ASP A 323 -42.09 -31.29 -29.25
C ASP A 323 -41.71 -31.32 -30.76
N ASP A 324 -40.84 -32.33 -31.04
CA ASP A 324 -40.50 -33.04 -32.30
C ASP A 324 -39.90 -32.26 -33.50
N ASP A 325 -38.80 -32.63 -34.18
CA ASP A 325 -38.12 -33.92 -34.40
C ASP A 325 -36.66 -33.70 -34.93
N LYS A 326 -35.94 -34.79 -35.23
CA LYS A 326 -34.50 -34.91 -35.58
C LYS A 326 -34.12 -34.36 -36.97
N SER A 327 -32.84 -33.96 -37.16
CA SER A 327 -31.99 -34.47 -38.29
C SER A 327 -30.52 -34.00 -38.29
N TYR A 328 -29.62 -34.96 -38.03
CA TYR A 328 -28.28 -35.21 -38.63
C TYR A 328 -27.24 -34.12 -38.99
N ASN A 329 -26.01 -34.38 -38.50
CA ASN A 329 -24.72 -33.88 -38.99
C ASN A 329 -24.47 -34.18 -40.48
N GLU A 330 -23.63 -33.36 -41.13
CA GLU A 330 -22.57 -33.91 -41.99
C GLU A 330 -21.25 -33.13 -41.85
N LYS A 331 -20.12 -33.86 -41.74
CA LYS A 331 -18.75 -33.33 -41.70
C LYS A 331 -18.08 -33.54 -43.05
N LYS A 332 -17.21 -32.63 -43.48
CA LYS A 332 -15.90 -33.01 -44.08
C LYS A 332 -14.92 -31.84 -44.12
N ALA A 333 -13.67 -32.16 -43.79
CA ALA A 333 -12.50 -31.29 -43.86
C ALA A 333 -11.68 -31.60 -45.13
N VAL A 334 -10.77 -30.69 -45.53
CA VAL A 334 -9.48 -31.01 -46.19
C VAL A 334 -8.44 -29.90 -45.88
N ASP A 335 -7.29 -30.36 -45.37
CA ASP A 335 -5.92 -29.79 -45.25
C ASP A 335 -5.32 -29.21 -46.57
N ASP A 336 -4.17 -28.50 -46.66
CA ASP A 336 -3.18 -27.90 -45.75
C ASP A 336 -2.09 -27.15 -46.59
N SER A 337 -1.36 -26.16 -46.01
CA SER A 337 -0.02 -25.64 -46.42
C SER A 337 0.12 -24.92 -47.81
N VAL A 338 1.19 -24.18 -48.24
CA VAL A 338 2.47 -23.64 -47.68
C VAL A 338 2.76 -22.21 -48.26
N SER A 339 3.28 -21.27 -47.44
CA SER A 339 4.09 -20.04 -47.71
C SER A 339 3.97 -19.16 -48.98
N SER A 340 3.91 -17.83 -48.79
CA SER A 340 5.05 -16.92 -49.05
C SER A 340 4.86 -15.53 -48.37
N SER A 341 5.96 -14.79 -48.20
CA SER A 341 6.03 -13.48 -47.55
C SER A 341 5.89 -12.31 -48.52
N ASP A 342 5.04 -11.33 -48.20
CA ASP A 342 5.28 -9.87 -48.22
C ASP A 342 3.95 -9.11 -48.31
N GLY A 343 3.93 -7.87 -47.83
CA GLY A 343 2.84 -6.91 -48.16
C GLY A 343 1.90 -6.58 -47.00
N ASN A 344 2.36 -5.63 -46.19
CA ASN A 344 1.58 -4.66 -45.43
C ASN A 344 0.26 -4.24 -46.13
N LEU A 345 -0.88 -4.24 -45.42
CA LEU A 345 -2.01 -3.26 -45.41
C LEU A 345 -3.38 -3.92 -45.12
N THR A 346 -4.26 -3.15 -44.45
CA THR A 346 -5.67 -3.46 -44.07
C THR A 346 -5.84 -4.74 -43.25
N ASP A 347 -6.24 -4.70 -41.97
CA ASP A 347 -7.35 -3.90 -41.43
C ASP A 347 -7.00 -3.16 -40.12
N LYS A 348 -7.22 -1.84 -40.11
CA LYS A 348 -7.46 -1.09 -38.86
C LYS A 348 -8.96 -0.89 -38.74
N GLU A 349 -9.62 -1.86 -38.12
CA GLU A 349 -11.01 -1.71 -37.64
C GLU A 349 -11.12 -0.48 -36.74
N ASP A 350 -12.31 0.14 -36.68
CA ASP A 350 -12.56 1.27 -35.81
C ASP A 350 -12.19 0.91 -34.36
N LEU A 351 -11.46 1.82 -33.69
CA LEU A 351 -11.21 1.72 -32.25
C LEU A 351 -12.56 1.76 -31.53
N GLY A 352 -13.10 0.57 -31.22
CA GLY A 352 -14.36 0.44 -30.51
C GLY A 352 -14.31 1.09 -29.13
N THR A 353 -15.43 1.10 -28.42
CA THR A 353 -15.59 1.76 -27.10
C THR A 353 -14.43 1.51 -26.11
N VAL A 354 -13.83 0.32 -26.15
CA VAL A 354 -12.64 -0.09 -25.37
C VAL A 354 -11.38 0.67 -25.77
N GLY A 355 -11.11 0.82 -27.06
CA GLY A 355 -9.95 1.58 -27.58
C GLY A 355 -10.04 3.07 -27.26
N ASN A 356 -11.26 3.63 -27.34
CA ASN A 356 -11.51 5.03 -26.97
C ASN A 356 -11.29 5.27 -25.47
N LEU A 357 -11.71 4.31 -24.63
CA LEU A 357 -11.43 4.34 -23.18
C LEU A 357 -9.93 4.24 -22.88
N GLN A 358 -9.21 3.35 -23.57
CA GLN A 358 -7.76 3.22 -23.46
C GLN A 358 -7.04 4.53 -23.85
N LEU A 359 -7.45 5.17 -24.96
CA LEU A 359 -6.89 6.46 -25.38
C LEU A 359 -7.13 7.56 -24.33
N GLY A 360 -8.36 7.69 -23.80
CA GLY A 360 -8.69 8.66 -22.76
C GLY A 360 -7.93 8.45 -21.46
N LEU A 361 -7.81 7.20 -21.00
CA LEU A 361 -7.03 6.85 -19.80
C LEU A 361 -5.52 7.10 -19.99
N THR A 362 -4.98 6.82 -21.17
CA THR A 362 -3.57 7.11 -21.51
C THR A 362 -3.33 8.62 -21.53
N SER A 363 -4.23 9.40 -22.11
CA SER A 363 -4.14 10.88 -22.08
C SER A 363 -4.23 11.43 -20.67
N LEU A 364 -5.11 10.90 -19.82
CA LEU A 364 -5.21 11.32 -18.42
C LEU A 364 -3.95 10.94 -17.61
N GLN A 365 -3.38 9.75 -17.86
CA GLN A 365 -2.11 9.32 -17.25
C GLN A 365 -0.95 10.24 -17.66
N ASN A 366 -0.84 10.59 -18.94
CA ASN A 366 0.17 11.51 -19.46
C ASN A 366 0.01 12.89 -18.84
N LEU A 367 -1.20 13.44 -18.85
CA LEU A 367 -1.51 14.77 -18.31
C LEU A 367 -1.17 14.88 -16.81
N LEU A 368 -1.56 13.90 -15.99
CA LEU A 368 -1.20 13.83 -14.56
C LEU A 368 0.28 13.51 -14.30
N THR A 369 1.02 13.05 -15.30
CA THR A 369 2.49 12.90 -15.21
C THR A 369 3.19 14.23 -15.46
N SER A 370 2.70 15.00 -16.44
CA SER A 370 3.26 16.29 -16.83
C SER A 370 2.90 17.43 -15.86
N ASP A 371 1.67 17.46 -15.34
CA ASP A 371 1.24 18.39 -14.28
C ASP A 371 0.52 17.67 -13.12
N PRO A 372 1.24 17.34 -12.03
CA PRO A 372 0.65 16.73 -10.84
C PRO A 372 -0.38 17.60 -10.10
N ASN A 373 -0.42 18.92 -10.31
CA ASN A 373 -1.34 19.80 -9.58
C ASN A 373 -2.81 19.58 -10.00
N LEU A 374 -3.02 19.04 -11.20
CA LEU A 374 -4.33 18.63 -11.72
C LEU A 374 -4.97 17.49 -10.91
N ALA A 375 -4.21 16.80 -10.05
CA ALA A 375 -4.79 15.88 -9.07
C ALA A 375 -5.87 16.54 -8.20
N SER A 376 -5.80 17.86 -7.98
CA SER A 376 -6.82 18.63 -7.27
C SER A 376 -8.25 18.48 -7.84
N VAL A 377 -8.41 18.25 -9.15
CA VAL A 377 -9.70 17.98 -9.81
C VAL A 377 -10.39 16.72 -9.25
N PHE A 378 -9.61 15.77 -8.73
CA PHE A 378 -10.07 14.49 -8.18
C PHE A 378 -10.33 14.52 -6.67
N SER A 379 -10.33 15.71 -6.04
CA SER A 379 -10.64 15.88 -4.61
C SER A 379 -12.11 15.58 -4.23
N SER A 380 -12.92 15.12 -5.19
CA SER A 380 -14.33 14.75 -4.99
C SER A 380 -14.61 13.33 -5.46
N LYS A 381 -15.42 12.59 -4.69
CA LYS A 381 -15.83 11.22 -5.03
C LYS A 381 -16.43 11.12 -6.43
N GLU A 382 -17.20 12.11 -6.85
CA GLU A 382 -17.89 12.11 -8.16
C GLU A 382 -16.93 12.11 -9.36
N LYS A 383 -15.76 12.77 -9.24
CA LYS A 383 -14.73 12.78 -10.29
C LYS A 383 -13.81 11.54 -10.24
N LEU A 384 -13.74 10.84 -9.11
CA LEU A 384 -13.04 9.55 -8.98
C LEU A 384 -13.89 8.34 -9.41
N LEU A 385 -15.21 8.39 -9.22
CA LEU A 385 -16.13 7.28 -9.50
C LEU A 385 -15.93 6.64 -10.90
N PRO A 386 -15.79 7.41 -12.01
CA PRO A 386 -15.58 6.82 -13.34
C PRO A 386 -14.34 5.93 -13.44
N LEU A 387 -13.28 6.23 -12.68
CA LEU A 387 -12.03 5.45 -12.68
C LEU A 387 -12.19 4.10 -11.95
N PHE A 388 -13.06 4.03 -10.94
CA PHE A 388 -13.41 2.77 -10.29
C PHE A 388 -14.42 1.96 -11.11
N GLU A 389 -15.40 2.63 -11.72
CA GLU A 389 -16.37 1.99 -12.63
C GLU A 389 -15.68 1.32 -13.84
N CYS A 390 -14.53 1.83 -14.30
CA CYS A 390 -13.69 1.18 -15.33
C CYS A 390 -13.31 -0.27 -15.01
N PHE A 391 -13.15 -0.65 -13.73
CA PHE A 391 -12.81 -2.03 -13.34
C PHE A 391 -13.95 -3.02 -13.55
N SER A 392 -15.19 -2.54 -13.69
CA SER A 392 -16.39 -3.36 -13.93
C SER A 392 -16.76 -3.47 -15.41
N VAL A 393 -16.06 -2.76 -16.31
CA VAL A 393 -16.29 -2.88 -17.75
C VAL A 393 -15.85 -4.27 -18.22
N PRO A 394 -16.68 -5.01 -19.00
CA PRO A 394 -16.29 -6.31 -19.52
C PRO A 394 -15.27 -6.13 -20.64
N VAL A 395 -14.00 -6.41 -20.36
CA VAL A 395 -12.94 -6.31 -21.36
C VAL A 395 -12.24 -7.66 -21.55
N SER A 396 -11.81 -7.91 -22.79
CA SER A 396 -10.98 -9.05 -23.16
C SER A 396 -9.72 -9.12 -22.27
N SER A 397 -9.29 -10.35 -21.92
CA SER A 397 -8.18 -10.61 -21.00
C SER A 397 -6.81 -10.04 -21.41
N GLY A 398 -6.68 -9.53 -22.65
CA GLY A 398 -5.49 -8.86 -23.17
C GLY A 398 -5.51 -7.32 -23.08
N SER A 399 -6.56 -6.70 -22.54
CA SER A 399 -6.60 -5.24 -22.38
C SER A 399 -5.79 -4.75 -21.18
N ASN A 400 -5.26 -3.53 -21.27
CA ASN A 400 -4.49 -2.86 -20.23
C ASN A 400 -5.29 -1.82 -19.41
N ILE A 401 -6.62 -1.77 -19.58
CA ILE A 401 -7.47 -0.74 -18.98
C ILE A 401 -7.38 -0.73 -17.44
N PRO A 402 -7.51 -1.86 -16.72
CA PRO A 402 -7.32 -1.88 -15.27
C PRO A 402 -5.95 -1.37 -14.82
N GLN A 403 -4.88 -1.70 -15.55
CA GLN A 403 -3.52 -1.26 -15.25
C GLN A 403 -3.34 0.25 -15.48
N LEU A 404 -3.93 0.80 -16.54
CA LEU A 404 -3.96 2.25 -16.79
C LEU A 404 -4.75 2.97 -15.69
N CYS A 405 -5.92 2.48 -15.31
CA CYS A 405 -6.69 3.01 -14.18
C CYS A 405 -5.88 3.00 -12.88
N LEU A 406 -5.21 1.90 -12.56
CA LEU A 406 -4.35 1.81 -11.37
C LEU A 406 -3.14 2.75 -11.44
N SER A 407 -2.59 3.01 -12.63
CA SER A 407 -1.51 4.00 -12.80
C SER A 407 -1.99 5.44 -12.58
N VAL A 408 -3.19 5.77 -13.06
CA VAL A 408 -3.86 7.04 -12.76
C VAL A 408 -4.14 7.17 -11.27
N LEU A 409 -4.80 6.19 -10.65
CA LEU A 409 -5.09 6.18 -9.21
C LEU A 409 -3.80 6.29 -8.37
N SER A 410 -2.74 5.56 -8.74
CA SER A 410 -1.41 5.63 -8.11
C SER A 410 -0.83 7.05 -8.11
N ARG A 411 -1.00 7.82 -9.19
CA ARG A 411 -0.62 9.24 -9.23
C ARG A 411 -1.47 10.10 -8.32
N LEU A 412 -2.79 9.90 -8.35
CA LEU A 412 -3.73 10.62 -7.48
C LEU A 412 -3.48 10.36 -5.98
N THR A 413 -2.96 9.19 -5.60
CA THR A 413 -2.61 8.89 -4.20
C THR A 413 -1.50 9.79 -3.60
N THR A 414 -0.78 10.55 -4.44
CA THR A 414 0.21 11.54 -3.97
C THR A 414 -0.45 12.81 -3.39
N HIS A 415 -1.73 13.05 -3.69
CA HIS A 415 -2.49 14.22 -3.26
C HIS A 415 -3.48 13.86 -2.15
N ALA A 416 -3.32 14.44 -0.95
CA ALA A 416 -4.06 14.00 0.24
C ALA A 416 -5.61 14.07 0.13
N PRO A 417 -6.22 15.14 -0.43
CA PRO A 417 -7.66 15.17 -0.69
C PRO A 417 -8.17 14.03 -1.59
N CYS A 418 -7.33 13.50 -2.49
CA CYS A 418 -7.69 12.36 -3.33
C CYS A 418 -7.70 11.05 -2.55
N LEU A 419 -6.78 10.86 -1.59
CA LEU A 419 -6.81 9.71 -0.67
C LEU A 419 -8.11 9.69 0.14
N GLU A 420 -8.51 10.83 0.70
CA GLU A 420 -9.77 10.98 1.44
C GLU A 420 -10.98 10.68 0.54
N ALA A 421 -11.01 11.24 -0.67
CA ALA A 421 -12.09 11.00 -1.63
C ALA A 421 -12.15 9.54 -2.15
N MET A 422 -11.01 8.83 -2.20
CA MET A 422 -10.93 7.40 -2.55
C MET A 422 -11.49 6.49 -1.45
N VAL A 423 -11.30 6.81 -0.16
CA VAL A 423 -11.81 6.00 0.96
C VAL A 423 -13.20 6.41 1.44
N ALA A 424 -13.70 7.57 1.02
CA ALA A 424 -15.05 8.05 1.31
C ALA A 424 -16.16 7.08 0.82
N ASP A 425 -15.84 6.15 -0.07
CA ASP A 425 -16.66 4.98 -0.37
C ASP A 425 -15.94 3.68 0.02
N GLY A 426 -16.50 2.95 0.98
CA GLY A 426 -15.97 1.64 1.38
C GLY A 426 -15.97 0.60 0.25
N SER A 427 -16.81 0.77 -0.78
CA SER A 427 -16.82 -0.13 -1.95
C SER A 427 -15.57 -0.01 -2.81
N SER A 428 -14.99 1.20 -2.97
CA SER A 428 -13.72 1.42 -3.68
C SER A 428 -12.56 0.68 -3.01
N VAL A 429 -12.51 0.73 -1.68
CA VAL A 429 -11.52 -0.01 -0.88
C VAL A 429 -11.72 -1.52 -0.99
N LEU A 430 -12.97 -1.98 -0.92
CA LEU A 430 -13.30 -3.41 -1.02
C LEU A 430 -12.95 -3.98 -2.41
N LEU A 431 -13.24 -3.23 -3.47
CA LEU A 431 -12.89 -3.59 -4.85
C LEU A 431 -11.38 -3.75 -5.03
N LEU A 432 -10.58 -2.81 -4.52
CA LEU A 432 -9.12 -2.92 -4.55
C LEU A 432 -8.63 -4.16 -3.78
N LEU A 433 -9.19 -4.45 -2.61
CA LEU A 433 -8.85 -5.67 -1.85
C LEU A 433 -9.22 -6.96 -2.62
N GLN A 434 -10.38 -6.99 -3.28
CA GLN A 434 -10.82 -8.11 -4.12
C GLN A 434 -9.91 -8.34 -5.33
N MET A 435 -9.42 -7.27 -5.97
CA MET A 435 -8.52 -7.36 -7.13
C MET A 435 -7.18 -8.03 -6.81
N LEU A 436 -6.74 -8.06 -5.55
CA LEU A 436 -5.55 -8.84 -5.15
C LEU A 436 -5.74 -10.34 -5.43
N HIS A 437 -6.95 -10.86 -5.18
CA HIS A 437 -7.33 -12.24 -5.42
C HIS A 437 -7.71 -12.48 -6.90
N SER A 438 -8.60 -11.66 -7.46
CA SER A 438 -9.22 -11.92 -8.77
C SER A 438 -8.41 -11.47 -9.99
N ALA A 439 -7.45 -10.56 -9.84
CA ALA A 439 -6.74 -9.93 -10.96
C ALA A 439 -5.20 -9.97 -10.79
N PRO A 440 -4.53 -11.12 -11.04
CA PRO A 440 -3.07 -11.27 -10.84
C PRO A 440 -2.25 -10.22 -11.59
N ASN A 441 -2.62 -9.90 -12.82
CA ASN A 441 -1.97 -8.88 -13.67
C ASN A 441 -2.07 -7.44 -13.13
N CYS A 442 -2.87 -7.21 -12.09
CA CYS A 442 -3.10 -5.90 -11.48
C CYS A 442 -2.49 -5.77 -10.07
N ARG A 443 -2.03 -6.88 -9.46
CA ARG A 443 -1.58 -6.92 -8.04
C ARG A 443 -0.58 -5.83 -7.69
N GLU A 444 0.40 -5.55 -8.54
CA GLU A 444 1.41 -4.52 -8.29
C GLU A 444 0.80 -3.10 -8.17
N GLY A 445 -0.04 -2.71 -9.13
CA GLY A 445 -0.72 -1.41 -9.10
C GLY A 445 -1.71 -1.30 -7.93
N VAL A 446 -2.44 -2.38 -7.63
CA VAL A 446 -3.35 -2.46 -6.48
C VAL A 446 -2.59 -2.32 -5.17
N LEU A 447 -1.48 -3.05 -4.99
CA LEU A 447 -0.64 -2.97 -3.79
C LEU A 447 -0.07 -1.57 -3.59
N HIS A 448 0.35 -0.89 -4.67
CA HIS A 448 0.81 0.50 -4.58
C HIS A 448 -0.28 1.47 -4.09
N VAL A 449 -1.49 1.38 -4.66
CA VAL A 449 -2.63 2.21 -4.25
C VAL A 449 -3.04 1.89 -2.80
N LEU A 450 -3.19 0.61 -2.45
CA LEU A 450 -3.51 0.18 -1.08
C LEU A 450 -2.42 0.60 -0.06
N TYR A 451 -1.14 0.55 -0.43
CA TYR A 451 -0.06 0.99 0.46
C TYR A 451 -0.13 2.50 0.75
N ALA A 452 -0.52 3.33 -0.21
CA ALA A 452 -0.77 4.73 0.04
C ALA A 452 -2.00 4.94 0.96
N LEU A 453 -3.11 4.25 0.66
CA LEU A 453 -4.35 4.29 1.45
C LEU A 453 -4.21 3.71 2.87
N ALA A 454 -3.19 2.90 3.16
CA ALA A 454 -2.96 2.30 4.49
C ALA A 454 -2.63 3.30 5.61
N THR A 455 -2.48 4.59 5.29
CA THR A 455 -2.47 5.68 6.28
C THR A 455 -3.85 5.96 6.86
N THR A 456 -4.93 5.66 6.12
CA THR A 456 -6.32 5.92 6.48
C THR A 456 -6.87 4.86 7.46
N PRO A 457 -7.77 5.23 8.39
CA PRO A 457 -8.44 4.25 9.25
C PRO A 457 -9.40 3.34 8.45
N GLU A 458 -9.98 3.82 7.36
CA GLU A 458 -10.95 3.09 6.52
C GLU A 458 -10.35 1.81 5.91
N LEU A 459 -9.13 1.87 5.37
CA LEU A 459 -8.48 0.66 4.86
C LEU A 459 -8.11 -0.32 5.99
N ALA A 460 -7.65 0.18 7.15
CA ALA A 460 -7.37 -0.68 8.30
C ALA A 460 -8.64 -1.34 8.88
N TRP A 461 -9.78 -0.66 8.79
CA TRP A 461 -11.10 -1.22 9.09
C TRP A 461 -11.48 -2.33 8.10
N ALA A 462 -11.43 -2.04 6.80
CA ALA A 462 -11.77 -3.01 5.75
C ALA A 462 -10.84 -4.25 5.76
N ALA A 463 -9.54 -4.05 6.04
CA ALA A 463 -8.61 -5.15 6.22
C ALA A 463 -8.99 -6.06 7.40
N ALA A 464 -9.40 -5.48 8.53
CA ALA A 464 -9.75 -6.22 9.73
C ALA A 464 -11.13 -6.88 9.70
N LYS A 465 -12.12 -6.31 8.99
CA LYS A 465 -13.54 -6.74 9.02
C LYS A 465 -14.18 -7.14 7.69
N HIS A 466 -13.57 -6.84 6.56
CA HIS A 466 -14.06 -7.27 5.24
C HIS A 466 -13.05 -8.21 4.56
N GLY A 467 -12.36 -9.03 5.37
CA GLY A 467 -11.48 -10.10 4.89
C GLY A 467 -10.19 -9.65 4.20
N GLY A 468 -9.87 -8.35 4.17
CA GLY A 468 -8.67 -7.86 3.47
C GLY A 468 -7.35 -8.44 3.98
N VAL A 469 -7.24 -8.77 5.28
CA VAL A 469 -6.08 -9.53 5.81
C VAL A 469 -5.92 -10.90 5.13
N VAL A 470 -7.00 -11.57 4.75
CA VAL A 470 -6.95 -12.89 4.08
C VAL A 470 -6.33 -12.75 2.69
N TYR A 471 -6.81 -11.80 1.88
CA TYR A 471 -6.24 -11.55 0.54
C TYR A 471 -4.76 -11.16 0.59
N ILE A 472 -4.35 -10.33 1.56
CA ILE A 472 -2.94 -9.93 1.67
C ILE A 472 -2.07 -11.10 2.18
N LEU A 473 -2.60 -11.96 3.06
CA LEU A 473 -1.92 -13.20 3.49
C LEU A 473 -1.83 -14.23 2.35
N GLU A 474 -2.81 -14.31 1.45
CA GLU A 474 -2.80 -15.22 0.29
C GLU A 474 -1.63 -14.89 -0.66
N LEU A 475 -1.38 -13.60 -0.91
CA LEU A 475 -0.20 -13.16 -1.66
C LEU A 475 1.10 -13.48 -0.91
N LEU A 476 1.11 -13.37 0.42
CA LEU A 476 2.32 -13.58 1.23
C LEU A 476 2.71 -15.06 1.36
N LEU A 477 1.70 -15.95 1.41
CA LEU A 477 1.80 -17.41 1.55
C LEU A 477 1.10 -18.12 0.37
N PRO A 478 1.64 -18.04 -0.85
CA PRO A 478 0.99 -18.60 -2.04
C PRO A 478 1.01 -20.13 -2.05
N LEU A 479 -0.13 -20.75 -2.40
CA LEU A 479 -0.29 -22.21 -2.42
C LEU A 479 0.07 -22.88 -3.76
N ARG A 480 -0.14 -22.19 -4.89
CA ARG A 480 -0.05 -22.78 -6.25
C ARG A 480 0.57 -21.89 -7.32
N GLU A 481 0.55 -20.58 -7.14
CA GLU A 481 1.00 -19.59 -8.12
C GLU A 481 2.30 -18.95 -7.63
N GLU A 482 3.34 -18.88 -8.47
CA GLU A 482 4.59 -18.20 -8.11
C GLU A 482 4.38 -16.68 -8.09
N VAL A 483 3.97 -16.14 -6.94
CA VAL A 483 3.87 -14.69 -6.72
C VAL A 483 5.29 -14.11 -6.62
N PRO A 484 5.67 -13.14 -7.49
CA PRO A 484 7.01 -12.56 -7.47
C PRO A 484 7.39 -11.94 -6.12
N LEU A 485 8.65 -12.11 -5.71
CA LEU A 485 9.17 -11.58 -4.44
C LEU A 485 8.83 -10.11 -4.18
N PRO A 486 8.91 -9.17 -5.16
CA PRO A 486 8.52 -7.77 -4.94
C PRO A 486 7.04 -7.60 -4.52
N GLN A 487 6.13 -8.39 -5.09
CA GLN A 487 4.70 -8.34 -4.72
C GLN A 487 4.49 -8.90 -3.30
N ARG A 488 5.21 -9.97 -2.93
CA ARG A 488 5.16 -10.56 -1.58
C ARG A 488 5.72 -9.59 -0.52
N ALA A 489 6.83 -8.92 -0.82
CA ALA A 489 7.42 -7.89 0.03
C ALA A 489 6.51 -6.65 0.16
N ALA A 490 5.87 -6.21 -0.93
CA ALA A 490 4.87 -5.14 -0.89
C ALA A 490 3.63 -5.52 -0.06
N ALA A 491 3.12 -6.75 -0.18
CA ALA A 491 2.03 -7.28 0.64
C ALA A 491 2.39 -7.34 2.13
N ALA A 492 3.59 -7.80 2.47
CA ALA A 492 4.10 -7.76 3.84
C ALA A 492 4.21 -6.33 4.39
N SER A 493 4.75 -5.40 3.59
CA SER A 493 4.90 -3.99 3.96
C SER A 493 3.54 -3.29 4.15
N LEU A 494 2.53 -3.68 3.35
CA LEU A 494 1.14 -3.26 3.51
C LEU A 494 0.57 -3.75 4.86
N LEU A 495 0.74 -5.02 5.23
CA LEU A 495 0.31 -5.52 6.55
C LEU A 495 1.00 -4.78 7.70
N GLY A 496 2.32 -4.56 7.63
CA GLY A 496 3.05 -3.81 8.65
C GLY A 496 2.51 -2.40 8.84
N LYS A 497 2.26 -1.69 7.74
CA LYS A 497 1.66 -0.34 7.76
C LYS A 497 0.23 -0.32 8.30
N LEU A 498 -0.58 -1.32 7.96
CA LEU A 498 -1.95 -1.47 8.50
C LEU A 498 -1.95 -1.80 9.99
N VAL A 499 -1.04 -2.64 10.48
CA VAL A 499 -0.85 -2.92 11.92
C VAL A 499 -0.41 -1.68 12.70
N ALA A 500 0.40 -0.81 12.07
CA ALA A 500 0.84 0.45 12.65
C ALA A 500 -0.24 1.57 12.65
N GLN A 501 -1.40 1.36 12.00
CA GLN A 501 -2.44 2.38 11.89
C GLN A 501 -3.09 2.70 13.26
N PRO A 502 -3.11 3.95 13.75
CA PRO A 502 -3.47 4.27 15.14
C PRO A 502 -4.87 3.84 15.60
N MET A 503 -5.87 3.87 14.72
CA MET A 503 -7.28 3.65 15.08
C MET A 503 -7.69 2.18 15.02
N HIS A 504 -7.25 1.47 13.97
CA HIS A 504 -7.71 0.10 13.67
C HIS A 504 -6.59 -0.91 13.48
N GLY A 505 -5.32 -0.49 13.47
CA GLY A 505 -4.16 -1.38 13.45
C GLY A 505 -4.11 -2.42 14.58
N PRO A 506 -4.52 -2.11 15.83
CA PRO A 506 -4.67 -3.14 16.87
C PRO A 506 -5.66 -4.25 16.51
N ARG A 507 -6.69 -3.94 15.70
CA ARG A 507 -7.67 -4.94 15.23
C ARG A 507 -7.06 -5.82 14.14
N VAL A 508 -6.32 -5.21 13.20
CA VAL A 508 -5.52 -5.93 12.19
C VAL A 508 -4.51 -6.87 12.87
N ALA A 509 -3.81 -6.41 13.92
CA ALA A 509 -2.87 -7.21 14.69
C ALA A 509 -3.54 -8.43 15.37
N ILE A 510 -4.71 -8.23 16.00
CA ILE A 510 -5.49 -9.32 16.62
C ILE A 510 -5.97 -10.33 15.56
N THR A 511 -6.39 -9.87 14.37
CA THR A 511 -6.75 -10.74 13.25
C THR A 511 -5.55 -11.54 12.75
N LEU A 512 -4.38 -10.92 12.57
CA LEU A 512 -3.14 -11.60 12.15
C LEU A 512 -2.66 -12.63 13.20
N ALA A 513 -2.77 -12.32 14.49
CA ALA A 513 -2.38 -13.22 15.58
C ALA A 513 -3.25 -14.50 15.70
N ARG A 514 -4.37 -14.58 14.97
CA ARG A 514 -5.14 -15.84 14.82
C ARG A 514 -4.54 -16.79 13.78
N PHE A 515 -3.74 -16.27 12.84
CA PHE A 515 -3.11 -17.02 11.76
C PHE A 515 -1.62 -17.28 12.01
N LEU A 516 -0.90 -16.29 12.54
CA LEU A 516 0.54 -16.29 12.70
C LEU A 516 0.95 -16.17 14.17
N PRO A 517 2.02 -16.85 14.62
CA PRO A 517 2.60 -16.65 15.95
C PRO A 517 2.99 -15.18 16.20
N ASP A 518 2.86 -14.71 17.44
CA ASP A 518 3.23 -13.33 17.88
C ASP A 518 4.62 -12.90 17.40
N GLY A 519 5.58 -13.82 17.35
CA GLY A 519 6.93 -13.58 16.80
C GLY A 519 6.90 -13.10 15.36
N LEU A 520 6.15 -13.77 14.48
CA LEU A 520 6.00 -13.37 13.06
C LEU A 520 5.13 -12.11 12.91
N VAL A 521 4.08 -11.95 13.72
CA VAL A 521 3.28 -10.70 13.74
C VAL A 521 4.15 -9.49 14.12
N SER A 522 5.10 -9.66 15.04
CA SER A 522 6.07 -8.59 15.37
C SER A 522 7.05 -8.29 14.22
N ILE A 523 7.48 -9.31 13.47
CA ILE A 523 8.35 -9.14 12.30
C ILE A 523 7.60 -8.42 11.18
N ILE A 524 6.30 -8.72 10.97
CA ILE A 524 5.42 -8.01 10.03
C ILE A 524 5.27 -6.53 10.41
N ARG A 525 5.12 -6.22 11.70
CA ARG A 525 4.95 -4.84 12.19
C ARG A 525 6.23 -4.02 12.08
N ASP A 526 7.36 -4.59 12.46
CA ASP A 526 8.60 -3.84 12.72
C ASP A 526 9.67 -3.98 11.59
N GLY A 527 9.52 -4.97 10.69
CA GLY A 527 10.51 -5.31 9.67
C GLY A 527 10.14 -4.88 8.23
N PRO A 528 11.12 -4.76 7.32
CA PRO A 528 10.87 -4.55 5.90
C PRO A 528 10.28 -5.81 5.26
N GLY A 529 9.51 -5.64 4.17
CA GLY A 529 8.75 -6.72 3.55
C GLY A 529 9.58 -7.93 3.11
N GLU A 530 10.79 -7.72 2.61
CA GLU A 530 11.71 -8.78 2.20
C GLU A 530 12.17 -9.64 3.40
N ALA A 531 12.38 -9.03 4.56
CA ALA A 531 12.74 -9.73 5.78
C ALA A 531 11.56 -10.55 6.34
N VAL A 532 10.32 -10.04 6.18
CA VAL A 532 9.09 -10.79 6.50
C VAL A 532 8.97 -12.04 5.62
N VAL A 533 9.14 -11.90 4.30
CA VAL A 533 9.07 -13.04 3.37
C VAL A 533 10.13 -14.07 3.72
N SER A 534 11.38 -13.63 3.95
CA SER A 534 12.47 -14.54 4.33
C SER A 534 12.21 -15.26 5.66
N ALA A 535 11.64 -14.57 6.66
CA ALA A 535 11.28 -15.17 7.94
C ALA A 535 10.13 -16.20 7.83
N LEU A 536 9.25 -16.07 6.84
CA LEU A 536 8.16 -17.04 6.58
C LEU A 536 8.63 -18.26 5.79
N GLU A 537 9.73 -18.16 5.03
CA GLU A 537 10.32 -19.27 4.28
C GLU A 537 11.33 -20.08 5.10
N GLN A 538 11.98 -19.46 6.07
CA GLN A 538 12.95 -20.11 6.95
C GLN A 538 12.27 -20.94 8.05
N THR A 539 12.76 -22.16 8.27
CA THR A 539 12.45 -22.93 9.49
C THR A 539 13.07 -22.22 10.70
N THR A 540 12.22 -21.77 11.63
CA THR A 540 12.65 -21.12 12.87
C THR A 540 12.18 -21.94 14.06
N GLU A 541 13.11 -22.52 14.82
CA GLU A 541 12.84 -23.21 16.09
C GLU A 541 13.58 -22.50 17.21
N THR A 542 12.92 -21.53 17.85
CA THR A 542 13.46 -20.74 18.95
C THR A 542 12.48 -20.72 20.13
N PRO A 543 12.94 -20.38 21.36
CA PRO A 543 12.04 -20.26 22.50
C PRO A 543 10.86 -19.32 22.28
N GLU A 544 10.98 -18.25 21.48
CA GLU A 544 9.90 -17.28 21.22
C GLU A 544 9.09 -17.56 19.94
N LEU A 545 9.62 -18.36 19.02
CA LEU A 545 9.00 -18.60 17.71
C LEU A 545 9.34 -20.01 17.22
N VAL A 546 8.28 -20.79 16.99
CA VAL A 546 8.30 -22.05 16.22
C VAL A 546 7.53 -21.81 14.93
N TRP A 547 8.20 -21.99 13.80
CA TRP A 547 7.65 -21.85 12.46
C TRP A 547 8.35 -22.82 11.52
N THR A 548 7.57 -23.59 10.76
CA THR A 548 8.09 -24.60 9.83
C THR A 548 7.42 -24.47 8.45
N PRO A 549 8.07 -24.93 7.37
CA PRO A 549 7.45 -24.97 6.04
C PRO A 549 6.14 -25.79 5.99
N ALA A 550 5.97 -26.79 6.88
CA ALA A 550 4.71 -27.53 7.00
C ALA A 550 3.58 -26.67 7.58
N MET A 551 3.87 -25.88 8.61
CA MET A 551 2.91 -24.90 9.17
C MET A 551 2.58 -23.81 8.12
N ALA A 552 3.58 -23.34 7.38
CA ALA A 552 3.40 -22.38 6.29
C ALA A 552 2.48 -22.92 5.19
N ALA A 553 2.71 -24.16 4.73
CA ALA A 553 1.88 -24.81 3.71
C ALA A 553 0.45 -25.10 4.21
N SER A 554 0.29 -25.51 5.47
CA SER A 554 -1.02 -25.72 6.10
C SER A 554 -1.81 -24.41 6.19
N LEU A 555 -1.15 -23.31 6.59
CA LEU A 555 -1.77 -21.99 6.63
C LEU A 555 -2.08 -21.47 5.22
N ALA A 556 -1.18 -21.63 4.24
CA ALA A 556 -1.43 -21.26 2.84
C ALA A 556 -2.68 -21.95 2.27
N ALA A 557 -2.88 -23.23 2.58
CA ALA A 557 -4.07 -23.98 2.15
C ALA A 557 -5.37 -23.47 2.79
N GLN A 558 -5.34 -23.13 4.07
CA GLN A 558 -6.47 -22.54 4.78
C GLN A 558 -6.78 -21.13 4.23
N VAL A 559 -5.77 -20.26 4.10
CA VAL A 559 -5.92 -18.89 3.62
C VAL A 559 -6.44 -18.84 2.18
N ALA A 560 -5.95 -19.68 1.26
CA ALA A 560 -6.46 -19.73 -0.12
C ALA A 560 -7.93 -20.17 -0.22
N THR A 561 -8.34 -21.11 0.65
CA THR A 561 -9.75 -21.52 0.77
C THR A 561 -10.60 -20.35 1.28
N MET A 562 -10.15 -19.72 2.38
CA MET A 562 -10.84 -18.59 3.00
C MET A 562 -10.90 -17.36 2.09
N ALA A 563 -9.88 -17.09 1.28
CA ALA A 563 -9.88 -16.01 0.28
C ALA A 563 -10.97 -16.25 -0.78
N SER A 564 -11.06 -17.49 -1.27
CA SER A 564 -12.08 -17.91 -2.24
C SER A 564 -13.50 -17.77 -1.65
N ASP A 565 -13.71 -18.22 -0.41
CA ASP A 565 -15.01 -18.14 0.27
C ASP A 565 -15.43 -16.67 0.53
N VAL A 566 -14.50 -15.84 1.02
CA VAL A 566 -14.72 -14.41 1.26
C VAL A 566 -15.06 -13.69 -0.05
N TYR A 567 -14.35 -13.99 -1.13
CA TYR A 567 -14.63 -13.42 -2.45
C TYR A 567 -16.03 -13.80 -2.93
N GLN A 568 -16.41 -15.08 -2.81
CA GLN A 568 -17.76 -15.53 -3.20
C GLN A 568 -18.88 -14.91 -2.37
N GLU A 569 -18.72 -14.70 -1.06
CA GLU A 569 -19.73 -14.00 -0.26
C GLU A 569 -19.83 -12.51 -0.62
N GLN A 570 -18.71 -11.83 -0.86
CA GLN A 570 -18.70 -10.41 -1.23
C GLN A 570 -19.33 -10.17 -2.61
N MET A 571 -19.13 -11.07 -3.57
CA MET A 571 -19.77 -11.02 -4.90
C MET A 571 -21.30 -11.14 -4.86
N LYS A 572 -21.90 -11.53 -3.72
CA LYS A 572 -23.37 -11.52 -3.52
C LYS A 572 -23.92 -10.13 -3.18
N GLY A 573 -23.11 -9.08 -3.21
CA GLY A 573 -23.54 -7.68 -3.10
C GLY A 573 -23.97 -7.25 -1.69
N ARG A 574 -23.66 -8.03 -0.66
CA ARG A 574 -23.90 -7.65 0.75
C ARG A 574 -22.59 -7.34 1.45
N VAL A 575 -22.54 -6.20 2.15
CA VAL A 575 -21.44 -5.90 3.06
C VAL A 575 -21.45 -6.95 4.17
N PHE A 576 -20.43 -7.81 4.16
CA PHE A 576 -20.29 -8.91 5.09
C PHE A 576 -19.22 -8.56 6.14
N ASP A 577 -19.63 -8.53 7.40
CA ASP A 577 -18.72 -8.47 8.54
C ASP A 577 -18.08 -9.85 8.72
N TRP A 578 -16.89 -10.00 8.16
CA TRP A 578 -16.10 -11.21 8.28
C TRP A 578 -15.38 -11.24 9.64
N ASP A 579 -15.48 -12.38 10.31
CA ASP A 579 -14.67 -12.74 11.48
C ASP A 579 -13.93 -14.04 11.19
N VAL A 580 -12.68 -14.13 11.65
CA VAL A 580 -11.85 -15.34 11.50
C VAL A 580 -12.55 -16.53 12.19
N PRO A 581 -12.82 -17.65 11.49
CA PRO A 581 -13.38 -18.85 12.10
C PRO A 581 -12.54 -19.38 13.26
N GLU A 582 -13.19 -19.92 14.30
CA GLU A 582 -12.53 -20.42 15.52
C GLU A 582 -11.52 -21.57 15.27
N GLN A 583 -11.55 -22.17 14.07
CA GLN A 583 -10.73 -23.32 13.68
C GLN A 583 -9.45 -22.95 12.90
N ALA A 584 -9.24 -21.67 12.54
CA ALA A 584 -8.15 -21.24 11.64
C ALA A 584 -6.72 -21.32 12.23
N SER A 585 -6.57 -21.84 13.44
CA SER A 585 -5.29 -21.90 14.14
C SER A 585 -4.51 -23.18 13.82
N THR A 586 -3.39 -23.04 13.10
CA THR A 586 -2.31 -24.07 12.97
C THR A 586 -1.74 -24.53 14.33
N GLN A 587 -2.08 -23.85 15.43
CA GLN A 587 -1.75 -24.20 16.81
C GLN A 587 -2.34 -25.56 17.28
N GLN A 588 -3.22 -26.20 16.51
CA GLN A 588 -3.85 -27.46 16.91
C GLN A 588 -2.84 -28.62 17.09
N GLU A 589 -1.77 -28.68 16.29
CA GLU A 589 -0.69 -29.67 16.44
C GLU A 589 0.27 -29.34 17.60
N MET A 590 0.26 -28.09 18.10
CA MET A 590 1.19 -27.60 19.13
C MET A 590 0.56 -27.50 20.52
N ARG A 591 -0.71 -27.89 20.72
CA ARG A 591 -1.38 -27.86 22.04
C ARG A 591 -0.66 -28.68 23.12
N ASP A 592 0.11 -29.69 22.72
CA ASP A 592 0.86 -30.58 23.62
C ASP A 592 2.27 -30.04 23.97
N GLU A 593 2.66 -28.86 23.46
CA GLU A 593 3.87 -28.17 23.89
C GLU A 593 3.57 -27.09 24.95
N PRO A 594 4.15 -27.19 26.16
CA PRO A 594 3.90 -26.21 27.21
C PRO A 594 4.52 -24.86 26.84
N GLN A 595 3.65 -23.91 26.51
CA GLN A 595 4.00 -22.52 26.26
C GLN A 595 3.62 -21.64 27.46
N VAL A 596 4.51 -20.73 27.85
CA VAL A 596 4.32 -19.83 28.99
C VAL A 596 4.64 -18.40 28.54
N GLY A 597 3.66 -17.49 28.63
CA GLY A 597 3.87 -16.08 28.27
C GLY A 597 4.32 -15.82 26.83
N GLY A 598 4.08 -16.78 25.92
CA GLY A 598 4.55 -16.78 24.53
C GLY A 598 5.76 -17.68 24.25
N ILE A 599 6.41 -18.23 25.28
CA ILE A 599 7.69 -18.96 25.15
C ILE A 599 7.51 -20.48 25.31
N TYR A 600 8.08 -21.24 24.39
CA TYR A 600 8.11 -22.71 24.39
C TYR A 600 9.12 -23.23 25.42
N VAL A 601 8.62 -23.79 26.51
CA VAL A 601 9.42 -24.12 27.70
C VAL A 601 10.48 -25.19 27.39
N ARG A 602 10.16 -26.18 26.53
CA ARG A 602 11.10 -27.23 26.13
C ARG A 602 12.24 -26.69 25.27
N LEU A 603 11.99 -25.72 24.39
CA LEU A 603 13.02 -25.07 23.59
C LEU A 603 13.88 -24.12 24.43
N PHE A 604 13.29 -23.35 25.34
CA PHE A 604 14.05 -22.53 26.30
C PHE A 604 15.04 -23.37 27.13
N LEU A 605 14.66 -24.60 27.51
CA LEU A 605 15.55 -25.50 28.25
C LEU A 605 16.70 -26.08 27.42
N LYS A 606 16.62 -26.07 26.07
CA LYS A 606 17.73 -26.46 25.19
C LYS A 606 18.80 -25.36 25.10
N ASP A 607 18.38 -24.09 25.06
CA ASP A 607 19.28 -22.93 25.17
C ASP A 607 18.75 -21.89 26.18
N PRO A 608 19.04 -22.04 27.49
CA PRO A 608 18.60 -21.09 28.50
C PRO A 608 19.27 -19.72 28.40
N LYS A 609 20.31 -19.55 27.57
CA LYS A 609 21.00 -18.27 27.35
C LYS A 609 20.39 -17.47 26.21
N PHE A 610 19.37 -18.01 25.53
CA PHE A 610 18.66 -17.32 24.46
C PHE A 610 18.13 -15.95 24.94
N PRO A 611 18.40 -14.85 24.21
CA PRO A 611 18.03 -13.50 24.63
C PRO A 611 16.52 -13.26 24.43
N LEU A 612 15.74 -13.51 25.49
CA LEU A 612 14.30 -13.23 25.51
C LEU A 612 14.01 -11.72 25.47
N ARG A 613 13.01 -11.30 24.69
CA ARG A 613 12.54 -9.91 24.59
C ARG A 613 11.87 -9.44 25.88
N ASN A 614 11.10 -10.30 26.53
CA ASN A 614 10.28 -9.98 27.71
C ASN A 614 10.47 -11.00 28.85
N PRO A 615 11.68 -11.12 29.43
CA PRO A 615 11.97 -12.14 30.44
C PRO A 615 11.16 -11.97 31.74
N LYS A 616 10.66 -10.76 32.05
CA LYS A 616 9.74 -10.53 33.18
C LYS A 616 8.37 -11.17 32.96
N ARG A 617 7.78 -11.03 31.77
CA ARG A 617 6.49 -11.67 31.41
C ARG A 617 6.59 -13.19 31.44
N PHE A 618 7.73 -13.73 30.99
CA PHE A 618 8.03 -15.16 31.09
C PHE A 618 8.12 -15.63 32.54
N LEU A 619 8.85 -14.89 33.40
CA LEU A 619 8.98 -15.18 34.82
C LEU A 619 7.63 -15.17 35.55
N GLU A 620 6.81 -14.15 35.33
CA GLU A 620 5.47 -14.02 35.92
C GLU A 620 4.58 -15.18 35.51
N GLY A 621 4.49 -15.48 34.20
CA GLY A 621 3.75 -16.63 33.68
C GLY A 621 4.27 -17.97 34.20
N LEU A 622 5.59 -18.14 34.33
CA LEU A 622 6.19 -19.35 34.90
C LEU A 622 5.78 -19.53 36.35
N LEU A 623 5.78 -18.47 37.16
CA LEU A 623 5.38 -18.53 38.57
C LEU A 623 3.89 -18.85 38.73
N ASP A 624 3.01 -18.19 37.97
CA ASP A 624 1.57 -18.44 38.01
C ASP A 624 1.20 -19.85 37.54
N GLN A 625 1.76 -20.29 36.40
CA GLN A 625 1.48 -21.62 35.86
C GLN A 625 2.15 -22.72 36.71
N TYR A 626 3.33 -22.49 37.28
CA TYR A 626 3.97 -23.43 38.20
C TYR A 626 3.14 -23.60 39.48
N LEU A 627 2.76 -22.52 40.16
CA LEU A 627 1.90 -22.57 41.35
C LEU A 627 0.55 -23.24 41.04
N SER A 628 -0.06 -22.94 39.89
CA SER A 628 -1.31 -23.57 39.44
C SER A 628 -1.13 -25.06 39.16
N SER A 629 -0.02 -25.47 38.54
CA SER A 629 0.28 -26.87 38.26
C SER A 629 0.51 -27.67 39.54
N ILE A 630 1.20 -27.11 40.53
CA ILE A 630 1.36 -27.72 41.87
C ILE A 630 -0.02 -27.88 42.52
N ALA A 631 -0.84 -26.81 42.54
CA ALA A 631 -2.19 -26.86 43.11
C ALA A 631 -3.09 -27.91 42.44
N ALA A 632 -2.98 -28.12 41.13
CA ALA A 632 -3.70 -29.16 40.40
C ALA A 632 -3.33 -30.58 40.87
N THR A 633 -2.06 -30.82 41.24
CA THR A 633 -1.63 -32.12 41.82
C THR A 633 -2.27 -32.44 43.18
N HIS A 634 -2.92 -31.46 43.82
CA HIS A 634 -3.59 -31.63 45.12
C HIS A 634 -5.05 -32.10 45.00
N HIS A 635 -5.71 -31.88 43.85
CA HIS A 635 -7.16 -32.08 43.70
C HIS A 635 -7.56 -33.22 42.75
N SER A 636 -6.68 -33.70 41.87
CA SER A 636 -7.04 -34.72 40.89
C SER A 636 -7.12 -36.13 41.48
N LYS A 637 -8.23 -36.83 41.21
CA LYS A 637 -8.39 -38.28 41.47
C LYS A 637 -7.88 -39.17 40.34
N GLN A 638 -7.59 -38.59 39.17
CA GLN A 638 -6.83 -39.24 38.10
C GLN A 638 -5.36 -38.83 38.24
N GLY A 639 -4.42 -39.74 38.00
CA GLY A 639 -3.00 -39.51 38.29
C GLY A 639 -2.49 -38.19 37.69
N PRO A 640 -1.91 -37.27 38.48
CA PRO A 640 -1.43 -36.00 37.95
C PRO A 640 -0.23 -36.26 37.05
N ASP A 641 -0.14 -35.55 35.92
CA ASP A 641 1.10 -35.47 35.15
C ASP A 641 2.17 -34.76 36.01
N PRO A 642 3.23 -35.46 36.44
CA PRO A 642 4.29 -34.84 37.23
C PRO A 642 5.28 -34.07 36.35
N GLU A 643 5.24 -34.23 35.03
CA GLU A 643 6.24 -33.67 34.13
C GLU A 643 6.06 -32.17 33.95
N LEU A 644 4.83 -31.66 33.83
CA LEU A 644 4.58 -30.22 33.68
C LEU A 644 5.13 -29.38 34.86
N PRO A 645 4.84 -29.67 36.16
CA PRO A 645 5.45 -28.93 37.27
C PRO A 645 6.98 -29.03 37.29
N LEU A 646 7.55 -30.18 36.92
CA LEU A 646 8.99 -30.39 36.86
C LEU A 646 9.63 -29.52 35.76
N LEU A 647 9.05 -29.52 34.56
CA LEU A 647 9.52 -28.74 33.43
C LEU A 647 9.46 -27.23 33.72
N LEU A 648 8.34 -26.74 34.26
CA LEU A 648 8.17 -25.33 34.66
C LEU A 648 9.19 -24.93 35.74
N SER A 649 9.43 -25.79 36.74
CA SER A 649 10.45 -25.51 37.77
C SER A 649 11.88 -25.48 37.22
N ALA A 650 12.20 -26.35 36.26
CA ALA A 650 13.50 -26.37 35.60
C ALA A 650 13.73 -25.09 34.77
N ALA A 651 12.72 -24.64 34.04
CA ALA A 651 12.79 -23.40 33.28
C ALA A 651 12.89 -22.17 34.21
N LEU A 652 12.13 -22.13 35.30
CA LEU A 652 12.20 -21.06 36.31
C LEU A 652 13.59 -20.98 36.96
N VAL A 653 14.17 -22.11 37.38
CA VAL A 653 15.53 -22.16 37.93
C VAL A 653 16.58 -21.75 36.89
N SER A 654 16.43 -22.18 35.63
CA SER A 654 17.37 -21.85 34.56
C SER A 654 17.32 -20.36 34.19
N LEU A 655 16.13 -19.78 34.09
CA LEU A 655 15.91 -18.34 33.86
C LEU A 655 16.54 -17.49 34.97
N LEU A 656 16.30 -17.85 36.23
CA LEU A 656 16.87 -17.18 37.40
C LEU A 656 18.38 -17.42 37.58
N ARG A 657 18.95 -18.44 36.92
CA ARG A 657 20.41 -18.70 36.89
C ARG A 657 21.11 -17.81 35.85
N VAL A 658 20.47 -17.60 34.69
CA VAL A 658 21.00 -16.74 33.61
C VAL A 658 20.75 -15.25 33.89
N HIS A 659 19.61 -14.91 34.46
CA HIS A 659 19.21 -13.54 34.80
C HIS A 659 18.89 -13.39 36.30
N PRO A 660 19.90 -13.42 37.20
CA PRO A 660 19.68 -13.42 38.66
C PRO A 660 18.95 -12.17 39.17
N ALA A 661 19.07 -11.02 38.51
CA ALA A 661 18.35 -9.79 38.85
C ALA A 661 16.82 -9.90 38.74
N LEU A 662 16.30 -10.93 38.06
CA LEU A 662 14.86 -11.23 38.03
C LEU A 662 14.35 -11.74 39.38
N ALA A 663 15.19 -12.31 40.24
CA ALA A 663 14.78 -12.81 41.55
C ALA A 663 14.22 -11.69 42.46
N ASP A 664 14.77 -10.47 42.39
CA ASP A 664 14.24 -9.34 43.18
C ASP A 664 12.80 -9.00 42.77
N HIS A 665 12.46 -9.12 41.48
CA HIS A 665 11.10 -8.95 40.94
C HIS A 665 10.11 -9.98 41.52
N VAL A 666 10.55 -11.23 41.72
CA VAL A 666 9.75 -12.28 42.40
C VAL A 666 9.45 -11.92 43.85
N GLY A 667 10.42 -11.30 44.54
CA GLY A 667 10.28 -10.77 45.89
C GLY A 667 9.25 -9.64 45.95
N PHE A 668 9.39 -8.62 45.10
CA PHE A 668 8.48 -7.47 45.05
C PHE A 668 7.03 -7.84 44.70
N LEU A 669 6.81 -8.82 43.82
CA LEU A 669 5.47 -9.31 43.47
C LEU A 669 4.84 -10.24 44.52
N GLY A 670 5.53 -10.57 45.61
CA GLY A 670 4.96 -11.37 46.70
C GLY A 670 4.72 -12.84 46.36
N TYR A 671 5.45 -13.42 45.40
CA TYR A 671 5.36 -14.85 45.08
C TYR A 671 6.06 -15.74 46.11
N VAL A 672 7.05 -15.22 46.85
CA VAL A 672 7.84 -15.99 47.83
C VAL A 672 6.96 -16.64 48.92
N PRO A 673 6.03 -15.94 49.60
CA PRO A 673 5.11 -16.58 50.56
C PRO A 673 4.17 -17.62 49.93
N LYS A 674 3.74 -17.40 48.68
CA LYS A 674 2.89 -18.36 47.94
C LYS A 674 3.65 -19.67 47.71
N LEU A 675 4.88 -19.59 47.20
CA LEU A 675 5.78 -20.73 47.01
C LEU A 675 6.02 -21.46 48.34
N LEU A 676 6.39 -20.76 49.41
CA LEU A 676 6.57 -21.36 50.74
C LEU A 676 5.33 -22.11 51.23
N SER A 677 4.12 -21.59 50.98
CA SER A 677 2.87 -22.28 51.35
C SER A 677 2.65 -23.57 50.55
N ALA A 678 2.97 -23.58 49.26
CA ALA A 678 2.88 -24.76 48.40
C ALA A 678 3.89 -25.85 48.83
N VAL A 679 5.15 -25.45 49.11
CA VAL A 679 6.17 -26.40 49.59
C VAL A 679 5.78 -26.97 50.96
N ALA A 680 5.21 -26.14 51.85
CA ALA A 680 4.75 -26.57 53.17
C ALA A 680 3.54 -27.51 53.12
N PHE A 681 2.66 -27.35 52.13
CA PHE A 681 1.54 -28.27 51.92
C PHE A 681 2.03 -29.64 51.48
N GLU A 682 2.90 -29.70 50.46
CA GLU A 682 3.49 -30.97 50.01
C GLU A 682 4.32 -31.65 51.11
N ALA A 683 5.09 -30.89 51.90
CA ALA A 683 5.83 -31.39 53.04
C ALA A 683 4.94 -32.07 54.11
N ARG A 684 3.65 -31.72 54.24
CA ARG A 684 2.74 -32.34 55.22
C ARG A 684 2.22 -33.73 54.81
N ARG A 685 2.21 -34.05 53.51
CA ARG A 685 1.70 -35.33 53.00
C ARG A 685 2.61 -36.51 53.33
N GLU A 686 3.93 -36.28 53.35
CA GLU A 686 4.95 -37.26 53.73
C GLU A 686 4.66 -37.90 55.11
N THR A 687 4.30 -37.07 56.09
CA THR A 687 3.96 -37.51 57.45
C THR A 687 2.71 -38.40 57.50
N MET A 688 1.72 -38.18 56.63
CA MET A 688 0.53 -39.03 56.56
C MET A 688 0.84 -40.38 55.86
N SER A 689 1.60 -40.37 54.77
CA SER A 689 1.97 -41.60 54.04
C SER A 689 2.96 -42.51 54.80
N SER A 690 3.82 -41.94 55.65
CA SER A 690 4.75 -42.70 56.49
C SER A 690 4.15 -43.23 57.79
N GLU A 691 2.95 -42.78 58.18
CA GLU A 691 2.22 -43.31 59.34
C GLU A 691 1.30 -44.49 58.95
N GLU A 692 0.70 -44.48 57.76
CA GLU A 692 -0.13 -45.61 57.26
C GLU A 692 0.67 -46.89 56.92
N SER A 693 2.01 -46.84 56.90
CA SER A 693 2.90 -47.95 56.53
C SER A 693 3.51 -48.72 57.71
N ARG A 694 2.91 -48.63 58.91
CA ARG A 694 3.33 -49.41 60.10
C ARG A 694 2.24 -50.36 60.62
N MET A 695 1.95 -51.41 59.85
CA MET A 695 1.34 -52.64 60.38
C MET A 695 2.43 -53.70 60.56
N PRO A 696 2.60 -54.31 61.75
CA PRO A 696 3.64 -55.31 61.98
C PRO A 696 3.08 -56.73 61.81
N ASP A 697 3.47 -57.46 60.76
CA ASP A 697 3.53 -58.94 60.82
C ASP A 697 4.38 -59.58 59.70
N GLY A 698 4.89 -60.79 59.95
CA GLY A 698 5.21 -61.76 58.88
C GLY A 698 6.56 -61.74 58.16
N SER A 699 7.64 -62.16 58.85
CA SER A 699 8.78 -62.97 58.36
C SER A 699 9.06 -63.15 56.84
N ALA A 700 10.28 -62.77 56.40
CA ALA A 700 11.15 -63.58 55.51
C ALA A 700 12.59 -63.04 55.51
N GLU A 701 13.59 -63.92 55.54
CA GLU A 701 15.01 -63.57 55.35
C GLU A 701 15.44 -63.68 53.88
N GLY A 702 16.37 -62.83 53.45
CA GLY A 702 17.27 -63.09 52.31
C GLY A 702 16.74 -62.81 50.90
N GLU A 703 17.19 -61.72 50.28
CA GLU A 703 18.21 -61.76 49.21
C GLU A 703 18.57 -60.33 48.73
N ASP A 704 19.87 -60.09 48.54
CA ASP A 704 20.40 -58.79 48.09
C ASP A 704 19.99 -58.50 46.64
N ASN A 705 19.14 -57.49 46.45
CA ASN A 705 18.95 -56.85 45.15
C ASN A 705 19.20 -55.34 45.28
N LEU A 706 20.26 -54.86 44.61
CA LEU A 706 20.59 -53.44 44.45
C LEU A 706 19.60 -52.73 43.49
N SER A 707 18.31 -52.77 43.81
CA SER A 707 17.31 -51.94 43.15
C SER A 707 17.50 -50.49 43.59
N GLN A 708 17.97 -49.66 42.66
CA GLN A 708 17.95 -48.20 42.83
C GLN A 708 16.50 -47.77 43.04
N VAL A 709 16.14 -47.41 44.28
CA VAL A 709 14.81 -46.94 44.63
C VAL A 709 14.55 -45.63 43.88
N SER A 710 13.70 -45.69 42.87
CA SER A 710 13.32 -44.54 42.05
C SER A 710 12.39 -43.61 42.85
N GLN A 711 12.76 -42.33 42.91
CA GLN A 711 11.99 -41.31 43.64
C GLN A 711 10.55 -41.22 43.12
N THR A 712 9.59 -41.12 44.05
CA THR A 712 8.18 -40.97 43.65
C THR A 712 7.97 -39.66 42.86
N PRO A 713 6.97 -39.59 41.97
CA PRO A 713 6.68 -38.36 41.24
C PRO A 713 6.45 -37.15 42.17
N GLN A 714 5.81 -37.35 43.33
CA GLN A 714 5.57 -36.33 44.33
C GLN A 714 6.85 -35.89 45.06
N GLU A 715 7.78 -36.80 45.36
CA GLU A 715 9.13 -36.44 45.86
C GLU A 715 9.88 -35.56 44.86
N ARG A 716 9.82 -35.90 43.56
CA ARG A 716 10.46 -35.07 42.52
C ARG A 716 9.88 -33.65 42.49
N VAL A 717 8.56 -33.48 42.61
CA VAL A 717 7.91 -32.15 42.67
C VAL A 717 8.31 -31.39 43.95
N ARG A 718 8.43 -32.06 45.11
CA ARG A 718 8.94 -31.45 46.37
C ARG A 718 10.36 -30.94 46.24
N LEU A 719 11.25 -31.75 45.67
CA LEU A 719 12.64 -31.37 45.41
C LEU A 719 12.71 -30.23 44.39
N SER A 720 11.81 -30.18 43.40
CA SER A 720 11.72 -29.06 42.45
C SER A 720 11.31 -27.75 43.13
N CYS A 721 10.34 -27.81 44.05
CA CYS A 721 9.96 -26.67 44.89
C CYS A 721 11.13 -26.16 45.75
N LEU A 722 11.91 -27.06 46.34
CA LEU A 722 13.12 -26.72 47.10
C LEU A 722 14.21 -26.10 46.21
N ARG A 723 14.39 -26.57 44.96
CA ARG A 723 15.31 -25.99 43.97
C ARG A 723 14.92 -24.56 43.58
N VAL A 724 13.62 -24.27 43.44
CA VAL A 724 13.13 -22.91 43.18
C VAL A 724 13.40 -21.99 44.38
N LEU A 725 13.07 -22.42 45.61
CA LEU A 725 13.39 -21.66 46.82
C LEU A 725 14.90 -21.42 46.97
N HIS A 726 15.72 -22.43 46.74
CA HIS A 726 17.18 -22.35 46.76
C HIS A 726 17.75 -21.30 45.78
N GLN A 727 17.20 -21.23 44.56
CA GLN A 727 17.62 -20.26 43.56
C GLN A 727 17.18 -18.84 43.94
N LEU A 728 15.95 -18.68 44.46
CA LEU A 728 15.45 -17.39 44.95
C LEU A 728 16.22 -16.89 46.18
N ALA A 729 16.69 -17.78 47.06
CA ALA A 729 17.47 -17.42 48.26
C ALA A 729 18.82 -16.74 47.95
N ALA A 730 19.28 -16.74 46.69
CA ALA A 730 20.45 -15.96 46.27
C ALA A 730 20.16 -14.44 46.15
N SER A 731 18.89 -14.03 46.04
CA SER A 731 18.48 -12.61 46.12
C SER A 731 18.23 -12.23 47.58
N THR A 732 18.76 -11.08 48.00
CA THR A 732 18.53 -10.52 49.34
C THR A 732 17.06 -10.14 49.54
N THR A 733 16.40 -9.57 48.51
CA THR A 733 14.96 -9.25 48.54
C THR A 733 14.10 -10.50 48.75
N CYS A 734 14.45 -11.61 48.08
CA CYS A 734 13.77 -12.88 48.31
C CYS A 734 14.10 -13.48 49.68
N ALA A 735 15.34 -13.43 50.16
CA ALA A 735 15.73 -13.92 51.48
C ALA A 735 15.06 -13.14 52.63
N GLU A 736 14.86 -11.83 52.46
CA GLU A 736 14.06 -10.99 53.36
C GLU A 736 12.57 -11.39 53.32
N ALA A 737 12.01 -11.61 52.12
CA ALA A 737 10.63 -12.08 51.97
C ALA A 737 10.39 -13.49 52.55
N MET A 738 11.39 -14.38 52.54
CA MET A 738 11.32 -15.70 53.19
C MET A 738 11.33 -15.63 54.71
N ALA A 739 11.91 -14.57 55.28
CA ALA A 739 11.95 -14.33 56.72
C ALA A 739 10.66 -13.70 57.27
N ALA A 740 9.79 -13.16 56.41
CA ALA A 740 8.56 -12.48 56.80
C ALA A 740 7.61 -13.42 57.57
N THR A 741 7.25 -13.04 58.80
CA THR A 741 6.30 -13.82 59.63
C THR A 741 4.95 -13.13 59.73
N SER A 742 4.02 -13.51 58.86
CA SER A 742 2.61 -13.15 58.97
C SER A 742 1.77 -14.29 59.58
N VAL A 743 0.57 -13.97 60.07
CA VAL A 743 -0.35 -14.97 60.64
C VAL A 743 -0.87 -15.87 59.52
N GLY A 744 -0.48 -17.15 59.54
CA GLY A 744 -0.91 -18.17 58.57
C GLY A 744 0.12 -18.53 57.49
N THR A 745 1.17 -17.73 57.27
CA THR A 745 2.25 -18.09 56.33
C THR A 745 3.18 -19.15 56.91
N ALA A 746 3.61 -20.10 56.06
CA ALA A 746 4.59 -21.12 56.43
C ALA A 746 5.96 -20.50 56.70
N GLN A 747 6.59 -20.88 57.82
CA GLN A 747 7.93 -20.41 58.21
C GLN A 747 9.00 -21.21 57.46
N VAL A 748 9.94 -20.50 56.83
CA VAL A 748 10.97 -21.12 55.96
C VAL A 748 11.94 -22.01 56.74
N VAL A 749 12.32 -21.66 57.97
CA VAL A 749 13.32 -22.41 58.74
C VAL A 749 12.83 -23.80 59.18
N PRO A 750 11.63 -23.97 59.80
CA PRO A 750 11.09 -25.31 60.06
C PRO A 750 10.85 -26.13 58.79
N LEU A 751 10.52 -25.49 57.67
CA LEU A 751 10.37 -26.17 56.38
C LEU A 751 11.73 -26.71 55.88
N LEU A 752 12.77 -25.88 55.88
CA LEU A 752 14.11 -26.29 55.50
C LEU A 752 14.66 -27.34 56.45
N MET A 753 14.41 -27.23 57.77
CA MET A 753 14.77 -28.27 58.74
C MET A 753 14.13 -29.63 58.43
N LYS A 754 12.87 -29.66 57.97
CA LYS A 754 12.25 -30.91 57.49
C LYS A 754 12.89 -31.38 56.18
N ALA A 755 13.16 -30.46 55.25
CA ALA A 755 13.81 -30.75 53.98
C ALA A 755 15.27 -31.25 54.09
N ILE A 756 15.96 -30.96 55.21
CA ILE A 756 17.25 -31.58 55.54
C ILE A 756 17.12 -33.12 55.59
N GLY A 757 15.97 -33.66 56.03
CA GLY A 757 15.69 -35.10 56.03
C GLY A 757 15.29 -35.70 54.69
N TRP A 758 15.05 -34.90 53.64
CA TRP A 758 14.58 -35.41 52.34
C TRP A 758 15.69 -36.10 51.53
N GLN A 759 15.34 -37.25 50.94
CA GLN A 759 16.22 -38.01 50.06
C GLN A 759 16.60 -37.17 48.82
N GLY A 760 17.87 -36.76 48.73
CA GLY A 760 18.37 -35.85 47.69
C GLY A 760 18.05 -34.35 47.92
N GLY A 761 17.38 -33.99 49.01
CA GLY A 761 17.09 -32.59 49.39
C GLY A 761 18.03 -32.02 50.46
N SER A 762 18.68 -32.88 51.24
CA SER A 762 19.47 -32.54 52.43
C SER A 762 20.50 -31.42 52.25
N ILE A 763 21.47 -31.59 51.33
CA ILE A 763 22.51 -30.58 51.03
C ILE A 763 21.89 -29.28 50.50
N LEU A 764 20.88 -29.41 49.63
CA LEU A 764 20.20 -28.26 49.04
C LEU A 764 19.47 -27.43 50.10
N ALA A 765 18.88 -28.07 51.11
CA ALA A 765 18.26 -27.40 52.24
C ALA A 765 19.29 -26.68 53.14
N LEU A 766 20.44 -27.30 53.41
CA LEU A 766 21.54 -26.69 54.20
C LEU A 766 22.16 -25.47 53.49
N GLU A 767 22.45 -25.58 52.19
CA GLU A 767 22.95 -24.45 51.38
C GLU A 767 21.88 -23.36 51.22
N THR A 768 20.59 -23.71 51.15
CA THR A 768 19.50 -22.71 51.16
C THR A 768 19.42 -21.99 52.51
N LEU A 769 19.57 -22.70 53.64
CA LEU A 769 19.67 -22.09 54.97
C LEU A 769 20.82 -21.08 55.01
N LYS A 770 22.03 -21.49 54.59
CA LYS A 770 23.22 -20.62 54.52
C LYS A 770 22.95 -19.33 53.73
N ARG A 771 22.31 -19.43 52.57
CA ARG A 771 21.97 -18.25 51.74
C ARG A 771 20.97 -17.34 52.42
N VAL A 772 19.89 -17.87 53.00
CA VAL A 772 18.90 -17.00 53.65
C VAL A 772 19.43 -16.33 54.92
N VAL A 773 20.41 -16.92 55.63
CA VAL A 773 21.01 -16.29 56.83
C VAL A 773 22.29 -15.49 56.57
N VAL A 774 22.59 -15.15 55.31
CA VAL A 774 23.73 -14.29 54.96
C VAL A 774 23.64 -12.93 55.67
N ALA A 775 24.80 -12.36 56.04
CA ALA A 775 24.88 -11.09 56.79
C ALA A 775 24.21 -9.88 56.09
N GLY A 776 23.97 -9.96 54.77
CA GLY A 776 23.26 -8.92 54.01
C GLY A 776 21.73 -8.93 54.17
N ASN A 777 21.12 -9.99 54.74
CA ASN A 777 19.67 -10.08 54.95
C ASN A 777 19.26 -9.30 56.21
N ARG A 778 18.51 -8.19 56.05
CA ARG A 778 18.05 -7.37 57.20
C ARG A 778 17.11 -8.11 58.15
N ALA A 779 16.43 -9.15 57.66
CA ALA A 779 15.52 -9.99 58.42
C ALA A 779 16.17 -11.27 58.96
N ARG A 780 17.51 -11.42 58.87
CA ARG A 780 18.26 -12.59 59.38
C ARG A 780 17.92 -12.93 60.83
N ASP A 781 17.79 -11.93 61.70
CA ASP A 781 17.49 -12.17 63.12
C ASP A 781 16.14 -12.86 63.33
N ALA A 782 15.15 -12.64 62.46
CA ALA A 782 13.88 -13.37 62.48
C ALA A 782 14.05 -14.85 62.04
N LEU A 783 14.99 -15.16 61.15
CA LEU A 783 15.34 -16.53 60.78
C LEU A 783 16.07 -17.25 61.93
N VAL A 784 17.02 -16.58 62.59
CA VAL A 784 17.70 -17.12 63.78
C VAL A 784 16.69 -17.37 64.92
N ALA A 785 15.71 -16.48 65.10
CA ALA A 785 14.60 -16.68 66.04
C ALA A 785 13.74 -17.92 65.71
N GLN A 786 13.47 -18.18 64.42
CA GLN A 786 12.79 -19.40 63.99
C GLN A 786 13.65 -20.64 64.27
N GLY A 787 14.95 -20.60 63.97
CA GLY A 787 15.87 -21.72 64.20
C GLY A 787 15.99 -22.11 65.68
N LEU A 788 16.12 -21.13 66.58
CA LEU A 788 16.10 -21.33 68.03
C LEU A 788 14.76 -21.91 68.54
N ARG A 789 13.63 -21.56 67.91
CA ARG A 789 12.30 -22.07 68.31
C ARG A 789 12.09 -23.54 67.95
N VAL A 790 12.67 -23.98 66.83
CA VAL A 790 12.43 -25.32 66.25
C VAL A 790 13.55 -26.31 66.64
N GLY A 791 14.64 -25.85 67.25
CA GLY A 791 15.78 -26.69 67.66
C GLY A 791 16.74 -27.01 66.51
N LEU A 792 16.90 -26.09 65.56
CA LEU A 792 17.75 -26.31 64.39
C LEU A 792 19.25 -26.39 64.76
N ILE A 793 19.69 -25.68 65.79
CA ILE A 793 21.10 -25.65 66.21
C ILE A 793 21.53 -27.03 66.68
N GLU A 794 20.68 -27.68 67.47
CA GLU A 794 20.84 -29.03 67.99
C GLU A 794 20.88 -30.08 66.86
N VAL A 795 20.04 -29.90 65.82
CA VAL A 795 20.07 -30.74 64.62
C VAL A 795 21.37 -30.56 63.85
N LEU A 796 21.84 -29.33 63.63
CA LEU A 796 23.09 -29.06 62.91
C LEU A 796 24.30 -29.59 63.68
N LEU A 797 24.35 -29.45 65.01
CA LEU A 797 25.37 -30.07 65.86
C LEU A 797 25.33 -31.60 65.77
N GLY A 798 24.13 -32.20 65.70
CA GLY A 798 23.93 -33.63 65.48
C GLY A 798 24.44 -34.15 64.13
N LEU A 799 24.52 -33.30 63.09
CA LEU A 799 25.15 -33.65 61.79
C LEU A 799 26.68 -33.60 61.85
N LEU A 800 27.26 -32.84 62.78
CA LEU A 800 28.71 -32.77 63.01
C LEU A 800 29.22 -33.92 63.91
N ASP A 801 28.36 -34.48 64.76
CA ASP A 801 28.74 -35.57 65.66
C ASP A 801 28.90 -36.92 64.94
N TRP A 802 30.11 -37.17 64.46
CA TRP A 802 30.51 -38.45 63.86
C TRP A 802 30.42 -39.64 64.83
N ARG A 803 30.41 -39.42 66.16
CA ARG A 803 30.32 -40.49 67.17
C ARG A 803 28.88 -40.96 67.39
N ALA A 804 27.89 -40.07 67.18
CA ALA A 804 26.47 -40.38 67.35
C ALA A 804 25.88 -41.31 66.26
N GLY A 805 26.61 -41.55 65.16
CA GLY A 805 26.41 -42.68 64.25
C GLY A 805 24.96 -42.96 63.85
N GLY A 806 24.22 -41.93 63.38
CA GLY A 806 22.87 -42.07 62.86
C GLY A 806 21.77 -42.43 63.89
N LYS A 807 22.03 -42.42 65.20
CA LYS A 807 21.06 -42.88 66.20
C LYS A 807 20.00 -41.85 66.61
N ASN A 808 20.11 -40.59 66.18
CA ASN A 808 19.15 -39.53 66.51
C ASN A 808 18.26 -39.15 65.30
N GLY A 809 17.01 -39.62 65.33
CA GLY A 809 15.82 -39.04 64.68
C GLY A 809 15.86 -38.83 63.16
N ILE A 810 16.54 -37.76 62.72
CA ILE A 810 16.59 -37.28 61.34
C ILE A 810 17.78 -37.90 60.58
N CYS A 811 18.91 -38.13 61.27
CA CYS A 811 20.14 -38.61 60.63
C CYS A 811 20.04 -40.08 60.18
N SER A 812 19.12 -40.87 60.74
CA SER A 812 18.84 -42.25 60.32
C SER A 812 18.10 -42.35 58.99
N GLN A 813 17.49 -41.26 58.51
CA GLN A 813 16.77 -41.21 57.23
C GLN A 813 17.71 -40.81 56.07
N MET A 814 18.89 -40.28 56.38
CA MET A 814 19.86 -39.78 55.40
C MET A 814 20.78 -40.90 54.90
N LYS A 815 20.76 -41.15 53.59
CA LYS A 815 21.73 -42.01 52.90
C LYS A 815 22.81 -41.16 52.21
N TRP A 816 23.66 -40.49 53.00
CA TRP A 816 24.79 -39.73 52.47
C TRP A 816 25.95 -40.66 52.06
N ASN A 817 26.54 -40.37 50.90
CA ASN A 817 27.89 -40.86 50.59
C ASN A 817 28.97 -40.01 51.30
N GLU A 818 30.24 -40.42 51.22
CA GLU A 818 31.33 -39.78 51.96
C GLU A 818 31.53 -38.29 51.60
N SER A 819 31.42 -37.93 50.31
CA SER A 819 31.57 -36.54 49.86
C SER A 819 30.36 -35.68 50.22
N GLU A 820 29.14 -36.22 50.12
CA GLU A 820 27.90 -35.57 50.58
C GLU A 820 27.94 -35.29 52.08
N ALA A 821 28.41 -36.25 52.89
CA ALA A 821 28.54 -36.07 54.33
C ALA A 821 29.57 -34.99 54.68
N SER A 822 30.68 -34.91 53.96
CA SER A 822 31.65 -33.82 54.11
C SER A 822 31.07 -32.45 53.74
N ILE A 823 30.39 -32.33 52.60
CA ILE A 823 29.75 -31.08 52.17
C ILE A 823 28.67 -30.65 53.18
N GLY A 824 27.83 -31.58 53.64
CA GLY A 824 26.80 -31.33 54.65
C GLY A 824 27.38 -30.81 55.97
N ARG A 825 28.51 -31.33 56.43
CA ARG A 825 29.20 -30.84 57.64
C ARG A 825 29.76 -29.43 57.47
N VAL A 826 30.40 -29.12 56.34
CA VAL A 826 30.90 -27.75 56.05
C VAL A 826 29.75 -26.76 56.04
N LEU A 827 28.65 -27.08 55.33
CA LEU A 827 27.46 -26.22 55.29
C LEU A 827 26.83 -26.05 56.68
N ALA A 828 26.79 -27.09 57.51
CA ALA A 828 26.30 -26.99 58.89
C ALA A 828 27.19 -26.06 59.74
N ILE A 829 28.53 -26.15 59.63
CA ILE A 829 29.47 -25.24 60.31
C ILE A 829 29.25 -23.78 59.85
N GLU A 830 29.15 -23.54 58.54
CA GLU A 830 28.90 -22.19 57.99
C GLU A 830 27.56 -21.60 58.44
N VAL A 831 26.49 -22.40 58.49
CA VAL A 831 25.19 -21.96 59.03
C VAL A 831 25.27 -21.64 60.52
N LEU A 832 25.98 -22.45 61.32
CA LEU A 832 26.18 -22.19 62.75
C LEU A 832 26.98 -20.90 62.99
N HIS A 833 28.04 -20.64 62.21
CA HIS A 833 28.76 -19.35 62.26
C HIS A 833 27.87 -18.17 61.86
N ALA A 834 27.03 -18.31 60.82
CA ALA A 834 26.09 -17.28 60.41
C ALA A 834 25.04 -16.96 61.49
N PHE A 835 24.58 -17.98 62.24
CA PHE A 835 23.68 -17.81 63.40
C PHE A 835 24.39 -17.17 64.60
N ALA A 836 25.70 -17.44 64.77
CA ALA A 836 26.54 -16.88 65.84
C ALA A 836 27.09 -15.47 65.52
N THR A 837 26.82 -14.92 64.34
CA THR A 837 27.22 -13.56 63.95
C THR A 837 26.38 -12.50 64.68
N GLU A 838 26.95 -11.31 64.95
CA GLU A 838 26.33 -10.21 65.71
C GLU A 838 24.86 -9.94 65.33
N GLY A 839 23.95 -10.05 66.29
CA GLY A 839 22.50 -9.87 66.12
C GLY A 839 21.71 -10.08 67.42
N ALA A 840 20.40 -9.81 67.43
CA ALA A 840 19.55 -9.79 68.62
C ALA A 840 19.46 -11.12 69.40
N HIS A 841 19.84 -12.23 68.76
CA HIS A 841 19.85 -13.57 69.36
C HIS A 841 21.24 -14.21 69.47
N CYS A 842 22.29 -13.52 69.01
CA CYS A 842 23.68 -14.00 68.97
C CYS A 842 24.15 -14.56 70.32
N THR A 843 23.92 -13.85 71.44
CA THR A 843 24.33 -14.32 72.77
C THR A 843 23.69 -15.64 73.20
N LYS A 844 22.44 -15.90 72.80
CA LYS A 844 21.78 -17.19 73.07
C LYS A 844 22.34 -18.32 72.21
N VAL A 845 22.62 -18.04 70.93
CA VAL A 845 23.25 -19.00 70.01
C VAL A 845 24.65 -19.36 70.50
N VAL A 846 25.48 -18.37 70.82
CA VAL A 846 26.85 -18.57 71.33
C VAL A 846 26.85 -19.37 72.62
N ASN A 847 25.95 -19.08 73.58
CA ASN A 847 25.85 -19.88 74.81
C ASN A 847 25.50 -21.37 74.56
N ILE A 848 24.64 -21.67 73.57
CA ILE A 848 24.32 -23.05 73.19
C ILE A 848 25.54 -23.71 72.54
N LEU A 849 26.22 -23.01 71.64
CA LEU A 849 27.40 -23.48 70.93
C LEU A 849 28.60 -23.72 71.86
N ASP A 850 28.89 -22.81 72.79
CA ASP A 850 29.98 -22.95 73.77
C ASP A 850 29.71 -24.08 74.79
N SER A 851 28.45 -24.47 74.98
CA SER A 851 28.09 -25.64 75.80
C SER A 851 28.28 -26.99 75.08
N SER A 852 28.58 -26.99 73.78
CA SER A 852 28.72 -28.19 72.96
C SER A 852 30.17 -28.62 72.77
N GLU A 853 30.52 -29.81 73.30
CA GLU A 853 31.82 -30.45 73.06
C GLU A 853 32.10 -30.68 71.56
N VAL A 854 31.04 -30.94 70.77
CA VAL A 854 31.14 -31.13 69.31
C VAL A 854 31.52 -29.82 68.63
N TRP A 855 30.88 -28.70 69.01
CA TRP A 855 31.24 -27.39 68.44
C TRP A 855 32.66 -26.96 68.80
N ALA A 856 33.09 -27.20 70.04
CA ALA A 856 34.44 -26.88 70.50
C ALA A 856 35.53 -27.57 69.65
N ALA A 857 35.24 -28.73 69.06
CA ALA A 857 36.16 -29.43 68.16
C ALA A 857 36.21 -28.82 66.74
N TYR A 858 35.11 -28.23 66.25
CA TYR A 858 34.96 -27.79 64.85
C TYR A 858 35.06 -26.28 64.61
N LYS A 859 34.76 -25.44 65.61
CA LYS A 859 34.63 -23.97 65.47
C LYS A 859 35.85 -23.22 64.90
N ASP A 860 37.05 -23.78 65.07
CA ASP A 860 38.32 -23.19 64.63
C ASP A 860 38.96 -23.96 63.46
N GLN A 861 38.28 -24.98 62.91
CA GLN A 861 38.79 -25.80 61.81
C GLN A 861 38.62 -25.11 60.45
N LYS A 862 39.66 -25.12 59.62
CA LYS A 862 39.56 -24.69 58.22
C LYS A 862 38.80 -25.73 57.39
N HIS A 863 37.94 -25.25 56.49
CA HIS A 863 37.04 -26.07 55.69
C HIS A 863 37.75 -27.09 54.77
N ASP A 864 39.05 -26.87 54.50
CA ASP A 864 39.90 -27.74 53.67
C ASP A 864 39.95 -29.20 54.15
N LEU A 865 39.75 -29.45 55.46
CA LEU A 865 39.86 -30.79 56.05
C LEU A 865 38.76 -31.77 55.63
N PHE A 866 37.65 -31.26 55.08
CA PHE A 866 36.50 -32.07 54.67
C PHE A 866 36.49 -32.37 53.15
N LEU A 867 37.30 -31.67 52.35
CA LEU A 867 37.27 -31.81 50.90
C LEU A 867 38.05 -33.04 50.43
N PRO A 868 37.47 -33.91 49.57
CA PRO A 868 38.24 -34.95 48.90
C PRO A 868 39.33 -34.31 48.03
N SER A 869 40.51 -34.94 47.94
CA SER A 869 41.70 -34.38 47.28
C SER A 869 41.53 -33.94 45.82
N ASN A 870 40.45 -34.37 45.14
CA ASN A 870 40.14 -34.00 43.75
C ASN A 870 39.23 -32.76 43.63
N ALA A 871 38.72 -32.19 44.73
CA ALA A 871 37.77 -31.08 44.69
C ALA A 871 38.38 -29.73 44.26
N GLN A 872 39.71 -29.60 44.24
CA GLN A 872 40.41 -28.33 43.96
C GLN A 872 40.47 -27.93 42.46
N ILE A 873 40.06 -28.81 41.54
CA ILE A 873 40.20 -28.58 40.08
C ILE A 873 38.90 -28.07 39.43
N ALA A 874 37.75 -28.19 40.09
CA ALA A 874 36.48 -27.70 39.58
C ALA A 874 36.23 -26.23 39.98
N SER A 875 36.45 -25.29 39.06
CA SER A 875 36.13 -23.86 39.22
C SER A 875 34.62 -23.53 39.24
N ALA A 876 33.77 -24.54 39.45
CA ALA A 876 32.32 -24.45 39.63
C ALA A 876 31.93 -25.17 40.93
N GLY A 877 32.18 -24.52 42.07
CA GLY A 877 32.03 -25.12 43.40
C GLY A 877 30.60 -25.59 43.72
N ILE A 878 30.50 -26.77 44.37
CA ILE A 878 29.32 -27.46 44.92
C ILE A 878 28.17 -27.77 43.93
N ALA A 879 27.79 -26.85 43.04
CA ALA A 879 26.74 -27.04 42.04
C ALA A 879 26.96 -28.27 41.14
N GLY A 880 28.20 -28.51 40.68
CA GLY A 880 28.53 -29.66 39.83
C GLY A 880 28.38 -31.04 40.51
N LEU A 881 28.36 -31.10 41.84
CA LEU A 881 28.08 -32.34 42.58
C LEU A 881 26.59 -32.65 42.67
N ILE A 882 25.73 -31.63 42.61
CA ILE A 882 24.26 -31.80 42.65
C ILE A 882 23.73 -32.27 41.27
N GLU A 883 24.42 -31.93 40.18
CA GLU A 883 24.05 -32.33 38.82
C GLU A 883 24.40 -33.82 38.54
N ASN A 884 25.49 -34.36 39.12
CA ASN A 884 25.99 -35.70 38.78
C ASN A 884 25.11 -36.89 39.17
N SER A 885 24.18 -36.75 40.12
CA SER A 885 23.25 -37.82 40.52
C SER A 885 22.04 -37.98 39.57
N SER A 886 22.06 -37.33 38.40
CA SER A 886 21.06 -37.52 37.33
C SER A 886 21.66 -37.66 35.92
N SER A 887 22.98 -37.58 35.79
CA SER A 887 23.69 -37.61 34.49
C SER A 887 23.71 -38.97 33.78
N SER A 888 23.27 -40.07 34.42
CA SER A 888 23.20 -41.41 33.81
C SER A 888 21.85 -41.76 33.16
N ALA A 889 20.84 -40.88 33.28
CA ALA A 889 19.55 -41.02 32.63
C ALA A 889 19.22 -39.74 31.85
N GLY A 890 19.96 -39.53 30.76
CA GLY A 890 19.63 -38.49 29.79
C GLY A 890 18.29 -38.79 29.12
N LEU A 891 17.21 -38.27 29.69
CA LEU A 891 15.99 -37.97 28.93
C LEU A 891 16.32 -36.84 27.96
N THR A 892 16.94 -37.23 26.85
CA THR A 892 16.87 -36.48 25.60
C THR A 892 15.39 -36.28 25.27
N TYR A 893 14.88 -35.07 25.54
CA TYR A 893 13.65 -34.57 24.94
C TYR A 893 13.88 -34.32 23.44
N SER A 894 14.15 -35.41 22.73
CA SER A 894 14.12 -35.49 21.28
C SER A 894 12.68 -35.32 20.84
N LEU A 895 12.47 -34.52 19.79
CA LEU A 895 11.24 -34.59 19.02
C LEU A 895 11.15 -36.02 18.47
N THR A 896 10.14 -36.79 18.88
CA THR A 896 9.76 -38.01 18.17
C THR A 896 8.97 -37.60 16.95
N ALA A 897 9.46 -37.96 15.76
CA ALA A 897 8.68 -37.83 14.53
C ALA A 897 7.35 -38.62 14.66
N PRO A 898 6.27 -38.22 13.99
CA PRO A 898 5.00 -38.94 14.02
C PRO A 898 5.17 -40.40 13.56
N PRO A 899 4.42 -41.36 14.13
CA PRO A 899 4.46 -42.74 13.66
C PRO A 899 3.96 -42.82 12.20
N PRO A 900 4.69 -43.47 11.29
CA PRO A 900 4.25 -43.58 9.89
C PRO A 900 3.00 -44.45 9.80
N HIS A 901 1.92 -43.90 9.26
CA HIS A 901 0.75 -44.69 8.87
C HIS A 901 1.13 -45.72 7.79
N PRO A 902 0.57 -46.95 7.83
CA PRO A 902 0.92 -48.00 6.90
C PRO A 902 0.23 -47.77 5.54
N ASN A 903 0.85 -46.99 4.66
CA ASN A 903 0.37 -46.82 3.30
C ASN A 903 0.96 -47.83 2.31
N SER A 904 0.07 -48.36 1.49
CA SER A 904 0.31 -49.31 0.42
C SER A 904 1.09 -48.72 -0.76
N SER A 905 1.59 -49.63 -1.61
CA SER A 905 2.12 -49.41 -2.96
C SER A 905 3.48 -48.69 -3.10
N LYS A 906 4.37 -49.37 -3.82
CA LYS A 906 5.80 -49.05 -4.00
C LYS A 906 6.05 -48.72 -5.48
N PRO A 907 6.60 -47.55 -5.83
CA PRO A 907 7.11 -47.29 -7.18
C PRO A 907 8.60 -47.74 -7.32
N PRO A 908 9.09 -48.00 -8.55
CA PRO A 908 10.45 -48.51 -8.80
C PRO A 908 11.52 -47.41 -8.90
N ALA A 909 12.78 -47.80 -8.76
CA ALA A 909 13.95 -46.92 -8.77
C ALA A 909 14.41 -46.52 -10.20
N PRO A 910 15.07 -45.36 -10.37
CA PRO A 910 15.62 -44.92 -11.66
C PRO A 910 16.97 -45.59 -12.00
N ALA A 911 17.27 -45.66 -13.29
CA ALA A 911 18.50 -46.24 -13.83
C ALA A 911 19.67 -45.25 -13.86
N ALA A 912 20.90 -45.78 -13.84
CA ALA A 912 22.13 -44.98 -13.87
C ALA A 912 22.40 -44.37 -15.25
N ALA A 913 22.85 -43.10 -15.26
CA ALA A 913 23.33 -42.43 -16.47
C ALA A 913 24.84 -42.64 -16.66
N VAL A 914 25.24 -42.87 -17.91
CA VAL A 914 26.63 -43.10 -18.32
C VAL A 914 27.32 -41.77 -18.61
N THR A 915 28.51 -41.58 -18.07
CA THR A 915 29.41 -40.46 -18.43
C THR A 915 30.18 -40.79 -19.71
N SER A 916 30.16 -39.89 -20.69
CA SER A 916 31.04 -39.93 -21.87
C SER A 916 31.81 -38.62 -21.99
N ASP A 917 33.14 -38.71 -21.86
CA ASP A 917 34.05 -37.63 -22.27
C ASP A 917 33.93 -37.35 -23.77
N LEU A 918 34.18 -36.10 -24.19
CA LEU A 918 34.88 -35.81 -25.44
C LEU A 918 35.44 -34.38 -25.45
N ASN A 919 36.59 -34.24 -26.12
CA ASN A 919 37.48 -33.08 -26.11
C ASN A 919 37.24 -32.14 -27.31
N GLU A 920 37.79 -30.92 -27.18
CA GLU A 920 38.33 -30.06 -28.27
C GLU A 920 37.41 -29.65 -29.44
N LEU A 921 36.97 -28.37 -29.42
CA LEU A 921 37.63 -27.30 -30.23
C LEU A 921 37.26 -25.89 -29.74
#